data_AF-A0A1M3TJT0-F1
#
_entry.id   AF-A0A1M3TJT0-F1
#
_cell.length_a   1.000
_cell.length_b   1.000
_cell.length_c   1.000
_cell.angle_alpha   90.00
_cell.angle_beta   90.00
_cell.angle_gamma   90.00
#
_symmetry.space_group_name_H-M   'P 1'
#
loop_
_entity.id
_entity.type
_entity.pdbx_description
1 polymer ?
#
loop_
_entity_poly.entity_id
_entity_poly.type
_entity_poly.pdbx_seq_one_letter_code
_entity_poly.pdbx_strand_id
1 'polypeptide(L)'
;MNRRDDNEPSDPNAPLLPSEPRIDQEPQYEGRNGPKPTTNLEQSNGWFIYALTFSAGISGLLFGYDTGVISATLVSIGSDLSNRPLTTLDKSLVTSCTSLFALIASPLAGILADKFGRRKVILVADVLFTLGALIQAVTSAVWGMIVGRSIVGLAVGGASLVTPLYISELAPSHARGRLVTILSLFITGGQVVAYIIETPRWLVQAGFEEKATKVLSRVYGSHHDSGLMAKQVMRDIQQEVAEEEEELTQTNKPSTGNWQWLTNVTQCARHLVLVGGNRRALIIAVMLQATQQLCGFNSLMYFSATIFSMLSFSSPTLVSLSVALTNFLFTLLAFAFIDRIGRRRILLYSVPVMALSLIACAFTFGSVEMPNPESRVRAEDATSDSAFLPVVILICLTVYVGAYAFGLGNVPWQQSELFPLNVRSLGSALATATNWGSNFVVGLTFLPMMEWLSPGWTFAAYAAVCVFGWFGIYTIYPEMSGLRLEEVKELLADGWGVQESLRRRRGRPGIIQYIAYLLPRDIDMVNFAQCCPWLAAKTLPGHSSIWRSRFIDLYDVTRQYASNEVKVEYQIRAIVLSQSISFKFGQKEAQTLWLEVLRDMLRESYWLLESNGPYTSKNHQKIRDILSNSELLNRPVSGYSQKDAGSPSDLFCATQLCLTGLALDPLMSVQCLRTDYDVGVVYGYRAENSRPIVLENKLDLQKLLHIRNFWLRHLLCPTEATFHASYINLAPRYKPRSWGELAPSDDELPWMGYASCVHPYPRSLKILEDRQTCADLDTNCAQVRFQSLSVKPDPNPLNWPPILQSVVSLDPLNFERSYFRGIRRTPDYVVQPPDLVRGFCEPIADFQGGFSGWRRICFVIYQWDQEQPPVLSANDGTEPALDENAGPFEAKWPPPDFESDFYLVQVYEGVILPEGRMMIGTWIDLLETLDKGPFIFWKR
;
A
#
# COMPACT_ATOMS: atom_id res chain seq x y z
N MET A 1 -42.00 -35.06 -15.10
CA MET A 1 -42.31 -36.44 -15.50
C MET A 1 -41.06 -37.26 -15.23
N ASN A 2 -40.96 -38.22 -14.31
CA ASN A 2 -41.94 -39.06 -13.61
C ASN A 2 -41.50 -39.30 -12.15
N ARG A 3 -42.48 -39.71 -11.34
CA ARG A 3 -42.45 -40.03 -9.90
C ARG A 3 -42.82 -41.51 -9.71
N ARG A 4 -42.32 -42.17 -8.65
CA ARG A 4 -42.94 -43.23 -7.78
C ARG A 4 -41.83 -44.06 -7.10
N ASP A 5 -41.72 -44.13 -5.76
CA ASP A 5 -42.58 -44.81 -4.74
C ASP A 5 -42.39 -46.35 -4.84
N ASP A 6 -42.20 -47.21 -3.82
CA ASP A 6 -42.23 -47.19 -2.34
C ASP A 6 -41.61 -48.52 -1.78
N ASN A 7 -41.23 -48.49 -0.48
CA ASN A 7 -41.19 -49.51 0.63
C ASN A 7 -41.44 -51.03 0.35
N GLU A 8 -40.78 -52.02 0.98
CA GLU A 8 -40.86 -52.56 2.39
C GLU A 8 -40.06 -53.91 2.45
N PRO A 9 -39.95 -54.73 3.54
CA PRO A 9 -39.88 -54.53 5.00
C PRO A 9 -38.66 -55.23 5.67
N SER A 10 -38.43 -54.95 6.96
CA SER A 10 -37.36 -55.44 7.85
C SER A 10 -37.62 -56.83 8.47
N ASP A 11 -36.59 -57.69 8.53
CA ASP A 11 -36.59 -58.99 9.26
C ASP A 11 -36.09 -58.83 10.72
N PRO A 12 -36.76 -59.38 11.76
CA PRO A 12 -36.62 -58.95 13.16
C PRO A 12 -35.62 -59.73 14.03
N ASN A 13 -34.74 -60.61 13.51
CA ASN A 13 -33.91 -61.44 14.41
C ASN A 13 -32.47 -61.73 13.92
N ALA A 14 -31.63 -60.68 13.87
CA ALA A 14 -30.18 -60.86 13.93
C ALA A 14 -29.56 -59.89 14.96
N PRO A 15 -28.51 -60.29 15.70
CA PRO A 15 -28.16 -59.71 17.00
C PRO A 15 -27.42 -58.36 16.88
N LEU A 16 -27.78 -57.44 17.77
CA LEU A 16 -27.20 -56.10 17.96
C LEU A 16 -25.79 -56.17 18.55
N LEU A 17 -24.79 -55.50 17.93
CA LEU A 17 -23.63 -54.81 18.56
C LEU A 17 -22.64 -54.26 17.48
N PRO A 18 -21.78 -53.28 17.79
CA PRO A 18 -21.98 -51.88 17.38
C PRO A 18 -20.93 -51.38 16.37
N SER A 19 -21.34 -50.43 15.53
CA SER A 19 -20.43 -49.65 14.69
C SER A 19 -19.55 -48.72 15.53
N GLU A 20 -18.27 -48.74 15.22
CA GLU A 20 -17.14 -47.99 15.79
C GLU A 20 -17.29 -46.45 15.76
N PRO A 21 -16.52 -45.75 16.61
CA PRO A 21 -16.96 -44.56 17.32
C PRO A 21 -16.75 -43.25 16.54
N ARG A 22 -17.78 -42.39 16.58
CA ARG A 22 -17.62 -40.94 16.39
C ARG A 22 -16.88 -40.40 17.60
N ILE A 23 -15.66 -39.90 17.36
CA ILE A 23 -14.91 -39.12 18.35
C ILE A 23 -15.51 -37.70 18.39
N ASP A 24 -16.26 -37.47 19.45
CA ASP A 24 -16.35 -36.27 20.30
C ASP A 24 -15.88 -34.94 19.68
N GLN A 25 -16.83 -34.09 19.31
CA GLN A 25 -17.21 -32.89 20.07
C GLN A 25 -16.15 -31.79 20.05
N GLU A 26 -16.08 -31.07 18.92
CA GLU A 26 -15.75 -29.64 18.95
C GLU A 26 -16.78 -28.91 19.83
N PRO A 27 -16.36 -27.90 20.62
CA PRO A 27 -17.21 -27.29 21.61
C PRO A 27 -18.43 -26.65 20.96
N GLN A 28 -19.61 -27.07 21.40
CA GLN A 28 -20.85 -26.31 21.25
C GLN A 28 -20.62 -24.94 21.89
N TYR A 29 -20.33 -23.94 21.06
CA TYR A 29 -20.69 -22.57 21.38
C TYR A 29 -22.22 -22.52 21.39
N GLU A 30 -22.79 -22.67 22.58
CA GLU A 30 -24.12 -22.19 22.90
C GLU A 30 -24.28 -20.79 22.33
N GLY A 31 -25.41 -20.58 21.65
CA GLY A 31 -25.78 -19.30 21.06
C GLY A 31 -25.88 -18.21 22.12
N ARG A 32 -24.76 -17.56 22.42
CA ARG A 32 -24.79 -16.13 22.74
C ARG A 32 -25.11 -15.42 21.45
N ASN A 33 -26.33 -14.90 21.39
CA ASN A 33 -26.77 -13.86 20.47
C ASN A 33 -25.79 -12.66 20.55
N GLY A 34 -24.64 -12.76 19.90
CA GLY A 34 -23.86 -11.60 19.47
C GLY A 34 -24.60 -10.98 18.28
N PRO A 35 -24.77 -9.66 18.22
CA PRO A 35 -25.50 -9.04 17.14
C PRO A 35 -24.79 -9.35 15.83
N LYS A 36 -25.52 -9.96 14.88
CA LYS A 36 -25.13 -10.00 13.47
C LYS A 36 -24.70 -8.58 13.07
N PRO A 37 -23.61 -8.37 12.33
CA PRO A 37 -23.32 -7.05 11.77
C PRO A 37 -24.49 -6.70 10.85
N THR A 38 -25.36 -5.84 11.36
CA THR A 38 -26.56 -5.35 10.69
C THR A 38 -26.12 -4.57 9.46
N THR A 39 -26.22 -5.20 8.30
CA THR A 39 -26.18 -4.56 6.98
C THR A 39 -27.31 -3.53 6.76
N ASN A 40 -28.20 -3.36 7.75
CA ASN A 40 -29.28 -2.38 7.74
C ASN A 40 -28.94 -1.02 8.40
N LEU A 41 -27.79 -0.88 9.10
CA LEU A 41 -27.42 0.40 9.73
C LEU A 41 -26.82 1.43 8.75
N GLU A 42 -26.23 1.00 7.62
CA GLU A 42 -25.66 1.92 6.63
C GLU A 42 -26.73 2.62 5.77
N GLN A 43 -27.89 2.00 5.55
CA GLN A 43 -28.98 2.60 4.75
C GLN A 43 -29.80 3.64 5.53
N SER A 44 -29.95 3.50 6.85
CA SER A 44 -30.73 4.44 7.68
C SER A 44 -30.05 5.80 7.86
N ASN A 45 -28.71 5.85 7.83
CA ASN A 45 -27.93 7.08 8.10
C ASN A 45 -27.66 7.94 6.85
N GLY A 46 -27.91 7.43 5.65
CA GLY A 46 -27.67 8.18 4.41
C GLY A 46 -28.58 9.41 4.29
N TRP A 47 -29.88 9.25 4.58
CA TRP A 47 -30.86 10.34 4.50
C TRP A 47 -30.51 11.50 5.45
N PHE A 48 -30.09 11.19 6.66
CA PHE A 48 -29.67 12.18 7.65
C PHE A 48 -28.47 13.00 7.16
N ILE A 49 -27.47 12.36 6.55
CA ILE A 49 -26.30 13.04 5.97
C ILE A 49 -26.71 13.95 4.79
N TYR A 50 -27.64 13.50 3.93
CA TYR A 50 -28.16 14.34 2.84
C TYR A 50 -28.97 15.53 3.36
N ALA A 51 -29.82 15.34 4.38
CA ALA A 51 -30.59 16.43 4.99
C ALA A 51 -29.69 17.46 5.68
N LEU A 52 -28.63 17.01 6.36
CA LEU A 52 -27.64 17.87 7.01
C LEU A 52 -26.79 18.63 5.98
N THR A 53 -26.43 17.98 4.88
CA THR A 53 -25.73 18.60 3.74
C THR A 53 -26.63 19.64 3.05
N PHE A 54 -27.92 19.34 2.90
CA PHE A 54 -28.92 20.28 2.35
C PHE A 54 -29.06 21.51 3.24
N SER A 55 -29.18 21.32 4.57
CA SER A 55 -29.24 22.41 5.54
C SER A 55 -27.98 23.28 5.52
N ALA A 56 -26.80 22.68 5.45
CA ALA A 56 -25.53 23.41 5.33
C ALA A 56 -25.40 24.11 3.96
N GLY A 57 -26.02 23.55 2.91
CA GLY A 57 -26.08 24.11 1.56
C GLY A 57 -26.87 25.42 1.47
N ILE A 58 -27.79 25.70 2.39
CA ILE A 58 -28.59 26.95 2.43
C ILE A 58 -27.69 28.18 2.48
N SER A 59 -26.61 28.17 3.28
CA SER A 59 -25.65 29.28 3.31
C SER A 59 -24.93 29.45 1.96
N GLY A 60 -24.74 28.36 1.21
CA GLY A 60 -24.26 28.41 -0.19
C GLY A 60 -25.26 29.08 -1.13
N LEU A 61 -26.56 28.82 -0.96
CA LEU A 61 -27.62 29.47 -1.73
C LEU A 61 -27.68 30.97 -1.43
N LEU A 62 -27.57 31.38 -0.16
CA LEU A 62 -27.49 32.79 0.23
C LEU A 62 -26.28 33.49 -0.39
N PHE A 63 -25.11 32.84 -0.39
CA PHE A 63 -23.92 33.34 -1.06
C PHE A 63 -24.13 33.51 -2.58
N GLY A 64 -24.72 32.50 -3.23
CA GLY A 64 -25.10 32.55 -4.64
C GLY A 64 -26.06 33.68 -4.97
N TYR A 65 -27.06 33.88 -4.10
CA TYR A 65 -28.06 34.93 -4.24
C TYR A 65 -27.43 36.33 -4.17
N ASP A 66 -26.59 36.61 -3.17
CA ASP A 66 -25.90 37.91 -3.05
C ASP A 66 -25.00 38.21 -4.26
N THR A 67 -24.34 37.17 -4.79
CA THR A 67 -23.49 37.24 -5.98
C THR A 67 -24.29 37.54 -7.25
N GLY A 68 -25.48 36.95 -7.40
CA GLY A 68 -26.33 37.16 -8.58
C GLY A 68 -27.10 38.48 -8.55
N VAL A 69 -27.66 38.85 -7.39
CA VAL A 69 -28.60 39.97 -7.26
C VAL A 69 -27.93 41.32 -7.56
N ILE A 70 -26.64 41.47 -7.23
CA ILE A 70 -25.92 42.74 -7.39
C ILE A 70 -25.84 43.20 -8.85
N SER A 71 -25.69 42.27 -9.80
CA SER A 71 -25.54 42.58 -11.22
C SER A 71 -26.80 43.23 -11.80
N ALA A 72 -27.98 42.68 -11.49
CA ALA A 72 -29.25 43.31 -11.85
C ALA A 72 -29.48 44.62 -11.08
N THR A 73 -29.13 44.63 -9.80
CA THR A 73 -29.35 45.76 -8.89
C THR A 73 -28.53 46.99 -9.30
N LEU A 74 -27.27 46.85 -9.70
CA LEU A 74 -26.42 47.97 -10.14
C LEU A 74 -26.92 48.66 -11.41
N VAL A 75 -27.67 47.96 -12.26
CA VAL A 75 -28.31 48.54 -13.45
C VAL A 75 -29.67 49.16 -13.08
N SER A 76 -30.41 48.55 -12.14
CA SER A 76 -31.75 48.98 -11.75
C SER A 76 -31.80 50.13 -10.74
N ILE A 77 -30.75 50.37 -9.93
CA ILE A 77 -30.74 51.40 -8.88
C ILE A 77 -30.85 52.81 -9.45
N GLY A 78 -30.31 53.08 -10.64
CA GLY A 78 -30.32 54.41 -11.24
C GLY A 78 -29.72 55.48 -10.32
N SER A 79 -30.55 56.42 -9.87
CA SER A 79 -30.22 57.52 -8.95
C SER A 79 -30.76 57.36 -7.53
N ASP A 80 -31.37 56.21 -7.20
CA ASP A 80 -32.04 55.97 -5.90
C ASP A 80 -31.06 56.03 -4.71
N LEU A 81 -29.76 55.78 -4.94
CA LEU A 81 -28.72 55.90 -3.91
C LEU A 81 -28.05 57.28 -3.96
N SER A 82 -28.09 58.01 -2.84
CA SER A 82 -27.44 59.32 -2.67
C SER A 82 -27.86 60.39 -3.69
N ASN A 83 -29.04 60.23 -4.32
CA ASN A 83 -29.63 61.14 -5.29
C ASN A 83 -28.71 61.48 -6.49
N ARG A 84 -27.78 60.58 -6.85
CA ARG A 84 -26.86 60.77 -7.98
C ARG A 84 -26.65 59.45 -8.73
N PRO A 85 -26.33 59.48 -10.04
CA PRO A 85 -25.94 58.27 -10.74
C PRO A 85 -24.66 57.68 -10.10
N LEU A 86 -24.63 56.36 -9.96
CA LEU A 86 -23.49 55.63 -9.41
C LEU A 86 -22.27 55.77 -10.34
N THR A 87 -21.15 56.23 -9.80
CA THR A 87 -19.87 56.27 -10.53
C THR A 87 -19.29 54.87 -10.68
N THR A 88 -18.36 54.69 -11.62
CA THR A 88 -17.61 53.44 -11.78
C THR A 88 -16.97 52.99 -10.46
N LEU A 89 -16.42 53.93 -9.70
CA LEU A 89 -15.81 53.67 -8.40
C LEU A 89 -16.86 53.26 -7.34
N ASP A 90 -18.05 53.87 -7.32
CA ASP A 90 -19.13 53.43 -6.42
C ASP A 90 -19.56 51.99 -6.72
N LYS A 91 -19.75 51.65 -8.01
CA LYS A 91 -20.14 50.30 -8.44
C LYS A 91 -19.06 49.27 -8.08
N SER A 92 -17.79 49.60 -8.31
CA SER A 92 -16.66 48.74 -7.94
C SER A 92 -16.52 48.59 -6.43
N LEU A 93 -16.71 49.64 -5.62
CA LEU A 93 -16.61 49.58 -4.16
C LEU A 93 -17.75 48.79 -3.51
N VAL A 94 -19.00 49.05 -3.92
CA VAL A 94 -20.18 48.32 -3.43
C VAL A 94 -20.04 46.81 -3.68
N THR A 95 -19.43 46.43 -4.81
CA THR A 95 -19.22 45.03 -5.18
C THR A 95 -18.01 44.40 -4.48
N SER A 96 -16.86 45.10 -4.46
CA SER A 96 -15.60 44.55 -3.95
C SER A 96 -15.50 44.52 -2.42
N CYS A 97 -16.21 45.40 -1.69
CA CYS A 97 -16.17 45.41 -0.23
C CYS A 97 -16.64 44.09 0.41
N THR A 98 -17.63 43.40 -0.17
CA THR A 98 -18.05 42.07 0.27
C THR A 98 -16.88 41.08 0.27
N SER A 99 -16.08 41.07 -0.80
CA SER A 99 -14.90 40.21 -0.94
C SER A 99 -13.76 40.59 0.02
N LEU A 100 -13.57 41.88 0.30
CA LEU A 100 -12.58 42.35 1.25
C LEU A 100 -12.87 41.86 2.67
N PHE A 101 -14.13 41.99 3.11
CA PHE A 101 -14.52 41.53 4.44
C PHE A 101 -14.60 40.00 4.51
N ALA A 102 -14.90 39.30 3.41
CA ALA A 102 -14.78 37.84 3.33
C ALA A 102 -13.32 37.34 3.45
N LEU A 103 -12.37 38.08 2.86
CA LEU A 103 -10.93 37.83 3.02
C LEU A 103 -10.50 37.95 4.49
N ILE A 104 -11.00 38.96 5.21
CA ILE A 104 -10.67 39.15 6.63
C ILE A 104 -11.35 38.08 7.51
N ALA A 105 -12.60 37.74 7.21
CA ALA A 105 -13.37 36.79 8.00
C ALA A 105 -12.91 35.34 7.82
N SER A 106 -12.43 34.94 6.64
CA SER A 106 -12.13 33.53 6.36
C SER A 106 -11.03 32.93 7.27
N PRO A 107 -9.86 33.56 7.54
CA PRO A 107 -8.89 33.03 8.50
C PRO A 107 -9.43 32.95 9.93
N LEU A 108 -10.21 33.97 10.35
CA LEU A 108 -10.81 34.04 11.68
C LEU A 108 -11.85 32.94 11.88
N ALA A 109 -12.64 32.64 10.85
CA ALA A 109 -13.68 31.62 10.88
C ALA A 109 -13.11 30.22 11.09
N GLY A 110 -11.93 29.91 10.54
CA GLY A 110 -11.26 28.62 10.79
C GLY A 110 -10.89 28.44 12.26
N ILE A 111 -10.35 29.49 12.89
CA ILE A 111 -10.02 29.52 14.32
C ILE A 111 -11.29 29.38 15.17
N LEU A 112 -12.34 30.13 14.83
CA LEU A 112 -13.62 30.09 15.53
C LEU A 112 -14.29 28.71 15.43
N ALA A 113 -14.19 28.05 14.27
CA ALA A 113 -14.76 26.73 14.03
C ALA A 113 -14.05 25.63 14.80
N ASP A 114 -12.74 25.76 15.02
CA ASP A 114 -11.95 24.85 15.86
C ASP A 114 -12.24 25.08 17.35
N LYS A 115 -12.55 26.31 17.79
CA LYS A 115 -12.83 26.62 19.20
C LYS A 115 -14.28 26.36 19.63
N PHE A 116 -15.25 26.76 18.81
CA PHE A 116 -16.68 26.76 19.18
C PHE A 116 -17.50 25.69 18.45
N GLY A 117 -16.89 24.97 17.51
CA GLY A 117 -17.54 23.98 16.66
C GLY A 117 -18.15 24.59 15.38
N ARG A 118 -18.19 23.80 14.30
CA ARG A 118 -18.56 24.24 12.94
C ARG A 118 -20.01 24.76 12.86
N ARG A 119 -20.97 24.04 13.48
CA ARG A 119 -22.41 24.38 13.48
C ARG A 119 -22.70 25.79 13.99
N LYS A 120 -22.05 26.20 15.09
CA LYS A 120 -22.27 27.52 15.69
C LYS A 120 -21.76 28.65 14.80
N VAL A 121 -20.63 28.43 14.10
CA VAL A 121 -20.06 29.43 13.19
C VAL A 121 -20.94 29.63 11.95
N ILE A 122 -21.55 28.56 11.41
CA ILE A 122 -22.51 28.66 10.31
C ILE A 122 -23.74 29.49 10.74
N LEU A 123 -24.29 29.22 11.93
CA LEU A 123 -25.46 29.96 12.42
C LEU A 123 -25.18 31.45 12.65
N VAL A 124 -24.00 31.80 13.16
CA VAL A 124 -23.57 33.20 13.29
C VAL A 124 -23.45 33.86 11.91
N ALA A 125 -22.95 33.14 10.91
CA ALA A 125 -22.89 33.65 9.54
C ALA A 125 -24.31 33.93 8.98
N ASP A 126 -25.28 33.05 9.20
CA ASP A 126 -26.65 33.26 8.73
C ASP A 126 -27.32 34.50 9.39
N VAL A 127 -27.04 34.74 10.67
CA VAL A 127 -27.49 35.97 11.38
C VAL A 127 -26.85 37.22 10.77
N LEU A 128 -25.55 37.19 10.48
CA LEU A 128 -24.85 38.29 9.82
C LEU A 128 -25.37 38.54 8.39
N PHE A 129 -25.67 37.49 7.63
CA PHE A 129 -26.34 37.61 6.32
C PHE A 129 -27.66 38.36 6.43
N THR A 130 -28.48 37.99 7.42
CA THR A 130 -29.80 38.62 7.64
C THR A 130 -29.66 40.09 8.02
N LEU A 131 -28.74 40.41 8.93
CA LEU A 131 -28.49 41.80 9.36
C LEU A 131 -27.95 42.66 8.21
N GLY A 132 -26.99 42.13 7.44
CA GLY A 132 -26.42 42.83 6.30
C GLY A 132 -27.44 43.08 5.19
N ALA A 133 -28.31 42.10 4.90
CA ALA A 133 -29.42 42.27 3.95
C ALA A 133 -30.44 43.31 4.42
N LEU A 134 -30.79 43.35 5.70
CA LEU A 134 -31.70 44.35 6.27
C LEU A 134 -31.15 45.78 6.12
N ILE A 135 -29.85 45.96 6.40
CA ILE A 135 -29.18 47.26 6.23
C ILE A 135 -29.19 47.70 4.76
N GLN A 136 -28.95 46.77 3.83
CA GLN A 136 -29.03 47.05 2.39
C GLN A 136 -30.45 47.41 1.93
N ALA A 137 -31.49 46.83 2.54
CA ALA A 137 -32.88 47.11 2.19
C ALA A 137 -33.37 48.48 2.68
N VAL A 138 -32.83 48.98 3.80
CA VAL A 138 -33.29 50.22 4.45
C VAL A 138 -32.47 51.46 4.03
N THR A 139 -31.25 51.28 3.51
CA THR A 139 -30.36 52.38 3.18
C THR A 139 -30.76 53.14 1.90
N SER A 140 -30.65 54.48 1.95
CA SER A 140 -30.76 55.38 0.78
C SER A 140 -29.41 55.99 0.38
N ALA A 141 -28.32 55.64 1.06
CA ALA A 141 -26.98 56.15 0.81
C ALA A 141 -26.01 55.06 0.31
N VAL A 142 -25.05 55.43 -0.55
CA VAL A 142 -24.02 54.51 -1.07
C VAL A 142 -23.19 53.92 0.06
N TRP A 143 -22.84 54.72 1.07
CA TRP A 143 -22.10 54.25 2.24
C TRP A 143 -22.87 53.22 3.07
N GLY A 144 -24.19 53.38 3.24
CA GLY A 144 -25.01 52.39 3.93
C GLY A 144 -25.10 51.07 3.15
N MET A 145 -25.10 51.14 1.81
CA MET A 145 -25.00 49.96 0.95
C MET A 145 -23.65 49.25 1.15
N ILE A 146 -22.54 49.99 1.18
CA ILE A 146 -21.19 49.46 1.44
C ILE A 146 -21.11 48.80 2.83
N VAL A 147 -21.70 49.40 3.87
CA VAL A 147 -21.72 48.84 5.22
C VAL A 147 -22.52 47.54 5.26
N GLY A 148 -23.72 47.52 4.67
CA GLY A 148 -24.53 46.30 4.58
C GLY A 148 -23.82 45.19 3.81
N ARG A 149 -23.12 45.53 2.72
CA ARG A 149 -22.30 44.61 1.92
C ARG A 149 -21.08 44.09 2.67
N SER A 150 -20.45 44.92 3.49
CA SER A 150 -19.31 44.54 4.34
C SER A 150 -19.72 43.51 5.40
N ILE A 151 -20.90 43.68 6.01
CA ILE A 151 -21.46 42.72 6.97
C ILE A 151 -21.82 41.39 6.30
N VAL A 152 -22.43 41.43 5.11
CA VAL A 152 -22.64 40.23 4.28
C VAL A 152 -21.30 39.58 3.93
N GLY A 153 -20.26 40.36 3.63
CA GLY A 153 -18.91 39.85 3.37
C GLY A 153 -18.33 39.05 4.53
N LEU A 154 -18.50 39.52 5.77
CA LEU A 154 -18.10 38.77 6.96
C LEU A 154 -18.81 37.41 7.06
N ALA A 155 -20.11 37.39 6.76
CA ALA A 155 -20.91 36.17 6.73
C ALA A 155 -20.45 35.19 5.63
N VAL A 156 -20.26 35.70 4.41
CA VAL A 156 -19.79 34.94 3.24
C VAL A 156 -18.41 34.31 3.51
N GLY A 157 -17.47 35.07 4.08
CA GLY A 157 -16.13 34.56 4.41
C GLY A 157 -16.15 33.43 5.44
N GLY A 158 -17.04 33.51 6.43
CA GLY A 158 -17.24 32.46 7.42
C GLY A 158 -17.88 31.20 6.84
N ALA A 159 -19.00 31.36 6.14
CA ALA A 159 -19.74 30.24 5.56
C ALA A 159 -18.94 29.51 4.47
N SER A 160 -18.24 30.23 3.59
CA SER A 160 -17.48 29.65 2.48
C SER A 160 -16.30 28.76 2.92
N LEU A 161 -15.73 29.00 4.10
CA LEU A 161 -14.72 28.12 4.68
C LEU A 161 -15.33 26.95 5.45
N VAL A 162 -16.28 27.25 6.35
CA VAL A 162 -16.74 26.29 7.36
C VAL A 162 -17.70 25.27 6.76
N THR A 163 -18.53 25.66 5.79
CA THR A 163 -19.52 24.77 5.18
C THR A 163 -18.90 23.61 4.39
N PRO A 164 -17.92 23.81 3.47
CA PRO A 164 -17.23 22.69 2.82
C PRO A 164 -16.48 21.78 3.81
N LEU A 165 -15.86 22.37 4.85
CA LEU A 165 -15.18 21.60 5.89
C LEU A 165 -16.17 20.68 6.62
N TYR A 166 -17.29 21.25 7.08
CA TYR A 166 -18.37 20.53 7.74
C TYR A 166 -18.90 19.38 6.88
N ILE A 167 -19.19 19.63 5.60
CA ILE A 167 -19.65 18.59 4.66
C ILE A 167 -18.57 17.52 4.47
N SER A 168 -17.30 17.89 4.32
CA SER A 168 -16.21 16.94 4.07
C SER A 168 -15.86 16.05 5.28
N GLU A 169 -16.05 16.56 6.50
CA GLU A 169 -15.86 15.85 7.77
C GLU A 169 -16.99 14.84 8.02
N LEU A 170 -18.22 15.16 7.62
CA LEU A 170 -19.39 14.29 7.75
C LEU A 170 -19.53 13.27 6.62
N ALA A 171 -18.96 13.56 5.45
CA ALA A 171 -19.16 12.76 4.25
C ALA A 171 -18.36 11.44 4.27
N PRO A 172 -18.98 10.30 3.88
CA PRO A 172 -18.27 9.05 3.70
C PRO A 172 -17.25 9.16 2.57
N SER A 173 -16.12 8.46 2.71
CA SER A 173 -14.93 8.59 1.85
C SER A 173 -15.19 8.41 0.35
N HIS A 174 -16.19 7.61 -0.03
CA HIS A 174 -16.54 7.33 -1.43
C HIS A 174 -17.46 8.39 -2.07
N ALA A 175 -18.17 9.21 -1.28
CA ALA A 175 -19.13 10.21 -1.77
C ALA A 175 -18.75 11.66 -1.42
N ARG A 176 -17.63 11.87 -0.70
CA ARG A 176 -17.15 13.18 -0.25
C ARG A 176 -17.08 14.23 -1.36
N GLY A 177 -16.47 13.88 -2.49
CA GLY A 177 -16.36 14.80 -3.64
C GLY A 177 -17.71 15.25 -4.20
N ARG A 178 -18.68 14.34 -4.29
CA ARG A 178 -20.05 14.63 -4.71
C ARG A 178 -20.78 15.51 -3.71
N LEU A 179 -20.70 15.19 -2.41
CA LEU A 179 -21.39 15.97 -1.38
C LEU A 179 -20.85 17.40 -1.29
N VAL A 180 -19.55 17.62 -1.47
CA VAL A 180 -18.98 18.98 -1.55
C VAL A 180 -19.49 19.73 -2.80
N THR A 181 -19.64 19.03 -3.94
CA THR A 181 -20.19 19.64 -5.17
C THR A 181 -21.67 20.06 -5.02
N ILE A 182 -22.42 19.49 -4.07
CA ILE A 182 -23.78 19.96 -3.74
C ILE A 182 -23.74 21.41 -3.29
N LEU A 183 -22.74 21.83 -2.52
CA LEU A 183 -22.61 23.24 -2.12
C LEU A 183 -22.50 24.17 -3.35
N SER A 184 -21.70 23.81 -4.35
CA SER A 184 -21.60 24.57 -5.60
C SER A 184 -22.92 24.60 -6.38
N LEU A 185 -23.72 23.53 -6.34
CA LEU A 185 -25.06 23.53 -6.91
C LEU A 185 -25.99 24.52 -6.20
N PHE A 186 -25.90 24.64 -4.87
CA PHE A 186 -26.66 25.63 -4.12
C PHE A 186 -26.22 27.06 -4.45
N ILE A 187 -24.91 27.30 -4.60
CA ILE A 187 -24.38 28.61 -4.98
C ILE A 187 -24.88 29.02 -6.38
N THR A 188 -24.72 28.14 -7.37
CA THR A 188 -25.19 28.42 -8.74
C THR A 188 -26.72 28.49 -8.83
N GLY A 189 -27.42 27.67 -8.05
CA GLY A 189 -28.88 27.75 -7.91
C GLY A 189 -29.32 29.08 -7.29
N GLY A 190 -28.63 29.57 -6.27
CA GLY A 190 -28.86 30.88 -5.65
C GLY A 190 -28.70 32.04 -6.65
N GLN A 191 -27.72 31.97 -7.55
CA GLN A 191 -27.54 32.96 -8.62
C GLN A 191 -28.76 32.98 -9.56
N VAL A 192 -29.23 31.80 -10.00
CA VAL A 192 -30.43 31.69 -10.85
C VAL A 192 -31.66 32.22 -10.11
N VAL A 193 -31.83 31.84 -8.85
CA VAL A 193 -32.92 32.31 -7.98
C VAL A 193 -32.87 33.84 -7.81
N ALA A 194 -31.70 34.48 -7.76
CA ALA A 194 -31.59 35.93 -7.72
C ALA A 194 -32.10 36.64 -8.98
N TYR A 195 -32.02 35.99 -10.14
CA TYR A 195 -32.57 36.52 -11.39
C TYR A 195 -34.03 36.11 -11.63
N ILE A 196 -34.50 35.00 -11.03
CA ILE A 196 -35.88 34.49 -11.13
C ILE A 196 -36.81 35.06 -10.05
N ILE A 197 -36.31 35.38 -8.84
CA ILE A 197 -37.10 36.05 -7.80
C ILE A 197 -37.32 37.48 -8.26
N GLU A 198 -38.41 37.62 -8.99
CA GLU A 198 -38.98 38.86 -9.48
C GLU A 198 -39.21 39.83 -8.31
N THR A 199 -38.59 41.01 -8.39
CA THR A 199 -38.92 42.10 -7.48
C THR A 199 -40.39 42.51 -7.71
N PRO A 200 -41.17 42.80 -6.65
CA PRO A 200 -42.56 43.27 -6.80
C PRO A 200 -42.70 44.52 -7.70
N ARG A 201 -41.63 45.29 -7.85
CA ARG A 201 -41.53 46.43 -8.80
C ARG A 201 -41.63 45.99 -10.26
N TRP A 202 -41.07 44.84 -10.64
CA TRP A 202 -41.15 44.33 -12.01
C TRP A 202 -42.55 43.81 -12.37
N LEU A 203 -43.25 43.15 -11.42
CA LEU A 203 -44.64 42.70 -11.62
C LEU A 203 -45.61 43.87 -11.87
N VAL A 204 -45.33 45.04 -11.28
CA VAL A 204 -46.08 46.28 -11.53
C VAL A 204 -45.68 46.91 -12.88
N GLN A 205 -44.39 46.92 -13.24
CA GLN A 205 -43.92 47.42 -14.54
C GLN A 205 -44.34 46.54 -15.74
N ALA A 206 -44.56 45.24 -15.54
CA ALA A 206 -44.98 44.28 -16.56
C ALA A 206 -46.52 44.12 -16.68
N GLY A 207 -47.30 44.91 -15.92
CA GLY A 207 -48.77 44.94 -16.03
C GLY A 207 -49.51 43.83 -15.27
N PHE A 208 -48.88 43.14 -14.30
CA PHE A 208 -49.48 42.06 -13.53
C PHE A 208 -49.81 42.46 -12.07
N GLU A 209 -50.70 43.43 -11.90
CA GLU A 209 -51.06 44.03 -10.59
C GLU A 209 -51.69 43.03 -9.59
N GLU A 210 -52.47 42.03 -10.05
CA GLU A 210 -53.12 41.05 -9.16
C GLU A 210 -52.13 40.11 -8.45
N LYS A 211 -51.03 39.72 -9.13
CA LYS A 211 -50.02 38.81 -8.56
C LYS A 211 -49.14 39.52 -7.54
N ALA A 212 -48.82 40.80 -7.76
CA ALA A 212 -48.09 41.64 -6.80
C ALA A 212 -48.90 41.86 -5.51
N THR A 213 -50.20 42.11 -5.64
CA THR A 213 -51.12 42.33 -4.50
C THR A 213 -51.29 41.08 -3.63
N LYS A 214 -51.27 39.89 -4.24
CA LYS A 214 -51.39 38.59 -3.54
C LYS A 214 -50.13 38.20 -2.75
N VAL A 215 -48.97 38.69 -3.17
CA VAL A 215 -47.68 38.51 -2.47
C VAL A 215 -47.57 39.52 -1.33
N LEU A 216 -48.00 40.77 -1.52
CA LEU A 216 -48.02 41.80 -0.48
C LEU A 216 -49.04 41.50 0.64
N SER A 217 -50.21 40.93 0.32
CA SER A 217 -51.22 40.57 1.33
C SER A 217 -50.82 39.37 2.20
N ARG A 218 -49.93 38.49 1.71
CA ARG A 218 -49.33 37.40 2.51
C ARG A 218 -48.22 37.87 3.45
N VAL A 219 -47.59 39.01 3.15
CA VAL A 219 -46.45 39.55 3.92
C VAL A 219 -46.90 40.59 4.95
N TYR A 220 -47.98 41.33 4.69
CA TYR A 220 -48.52 42.36 5.59
C TYR A 220 -49.89 42.03 6.21
N GLY A 221 -50.38 40.79 6.07
CA GLY A 221 -51.62 40.32 6.69
C GLY A 221 -51.49 40.13 8.20
N SER A 222 -51.75 41.19 8.94
CA SER A 222 -51.75 41.30 10.40
C SER A 222 -52.79 40.39 11.10
N HIS A 223 -52.28 39.57 12.03
CA HIS A 223 -52.83 39.14 13.32
C HIS A 223 -54.35 38.92 13.52
N HIS A 224 -54.71 37.66 13.82
CA HIS A 224 -55.43 37.30 15.04
C HIS A 224 -55.08 35.85 15.47
N ASP A 225 -54.96 35.63 16.78
CA ASP A 225 -54.74 34.34 17.48
C ASP A 225 -53.30 33.77 17.57
N SER A 226 -52.43 34.57 18.16
CA SER A 226 -51.12 34.16 18.70
C SER A 226 -51.23 33.70 20.17
N GLY A 227 -51.97 32.60 20.42
CA GLY A 227 -52.21 32.12 21.79
C GLY A 227 -52.06 30.61 22.03
N LEU A 228 -52.29 29.75 21.03
CA LEU A 228 -52.48 28.31 21.29
C LEU A 228 -51.67 27.33 20.42
N MET A 229 -50.84 27.81 19.49
CA MET A 229 -49.94 26.94 18.70
C MET A 229 -48.44 27.06 19.10
N ALA A 230 -48.08 28.07 19.89
CA ALA A 230 -46.71 28.22 20.41
C ALA A 230 -46.41 27.36 21.66
N LYS A 231 -47.44 26.75 22.29
CA LYS A 231 -47.27 25.87 23.47
C LYS A 231 -47.21 24.38 23.14
N GLN A 232 -47.59 23.97 21.94
CA GLN A 232 -47.53 22.56 21.51
C GLN A 232 -46.16 22.22 20.89
N VAL A 233 -45.55 23.14 20.13
CA VAL A 233 -44.25 22.93 19.47
C VAL A 233 -43.07 23.07 20.44
N MET A 234 -43.25 23.75 21.56
CA MET A 234 -42.18 23.97 22.56
C MET A 234 -42.01 22.82 23.55
N ARG A 235 -42.94 21.88 23.56
CA ARG A 235 -42.89 20.70 24.43
C ARG A 235 -42.18 19.50 23.78
N ASP A 236 -42.22 19.41 22.45
CA ASP A 236 -41.55 18.34 21.70
C ASP A 236 -40.05 18.62 21.47
N ILE A 237 -39.60 19.87 21.59
CA ILE A 237 -38.17 20.26 21.48
C ILE A 237 -37.44 20.12 22.83
N GLN A 238 -38.15 20.15 23.96
CA GLN A 238 -37.55 20.08 25.29
C GLN A 238 -37.27 18.66 25.79
N GLN A 239 -37.66 17.63 25.03
CA GLN A 239 -37.44 16.22 25.40
C GLN A 239 -36.34 15.53 24.56
N GLU A 240 -35.79 16.23 23.56
CA GLU A 240 -34.66 15.74 22.74
C GLU A 240 -33.30 16.33 23.19
N VAL A 241 -33.29 17.09 24.29
CA VAL A 241 -32.10 17.77 24.87
C VAL A 241 -31.71 17.19 26.23
N ALA A 242 -32.34 16.10 26.69
CA ALA A 242 -32.13 15.54 28.03
C ALA A 242 -31.32 14.23 28.09
N GLU A 243 -30.76 13.73 26.98
CA GLU A 243 -29.97 12.48 26.96
C GLU A 243 -28.54 12.64 26.41
N GLU A 244 -28.00 13.86 26.35
CA GLU A 244 -26.61 14.12 25.96
C GLU A 244 -25.79 14.80 27.08
N GLU A 245 -26.17 14.58 28.34
CA GLU A 245 -25.50 15.19 29.51
C GLU A 245 -25.01 14.18 30.57
N GLU A 246 -24.81 12.90 30.21
CA GLU A 246 -24.37 11.87 31.17
C GLU A 246 -23.08 11.09 30.84
N GLU A 247 -22.19 11.62 29.98
CA GLU A 247 -20.82 11.05 29.79
C GLU A 247 -19.68 12.08 29.81
N LEU A 248 -19.79 13.17 30.58
CA LEU A 248 -18.65 14.10 30.79
C LEU A 248 -18.39 14.43 32.25
N THR A 249 -18.62 13.47 33.16
CA THR A 249 -18.22 13.59 34.56
C THR A 249 -17.23 12.50 34.95
N GLN A 250 -15.97 12.70 34.55
CA GLN A 250 -14.71 12.23 35.16
C GLN A 250 -13.62 12.44 34.10
N THR A 251 -12.75 13.45 34.15
CA THR A 251 -11.57 13.46 35.02
C THR A 251 -10.80 14.77 34.83
N ASN A 252 -10.53 15.46 35.94
CA ASN A 252 -9.40 16.36 36.27
C ASN A 252 -9.09 17.68 35.51
N LYS A 253 -9.42 18.75 36.24
CA LYS A 253 -8.64 19.97 36.60
C LYS A 253 -8.22 21.00 35.53
N PRO A 254 -8.43 22.30 35.82
CA PRO A 254 -7.98 23.41 34.97
C PRO A 254 -6.53 23.80 35.30
N SER A 255 -5.68 23.95 34.28
CA SER A 255 -4.37 24.58 34.42
C SER A 255 -4.16 25.66 33.36
N THR A 256 -4.33 26.92 33.80
CA THR A 256 -3.48 28.08 33.52
C THR A 256 -2.84 28.22 32.11
N GLY A 257 -3.32 29.21 31.35
CA GLY A 257 -2.50 29.94 30.38
C GLY A 257 -3.19 30.34 29.07
N ASN A 258 -3.74 31.56 29.01
CA ASN A 258 -4.43 32.18 27.85
C ASN A 258 -3.60 32.34 26.55
N TRP A 259 -2.45 31.66 26.40
CA TRP A 259 -1.55 31.77 25.25
C TRP A 259 -1.25 30.46 24.52
N GLN A 260 -1.77 29.30 24.99
CA GLN A 260 -1.55 28.00 24.34
C GLN A 260 -2.17 27.89 22.92
N TRP A 261 -3.23 28.64 22.63
CA TRP A 261 -3.88 28.58 21.33
C TRP A 261 -3.07 29.27 20.22
N LEU A 262 -2.40 30.40 20.53
CA LEU A 262 -1.49 31.09 19.61
C LEU A 262 -0.22 30.27 19.35
N THR A 263 0.28 29.55 20.36
CA THR A 263 1.39 28.60 20.17
C THR A 263 0.99 27.42 19.29
N ASN A 264 -0.24 26.91 19.41
CA ASN A 264 -0.74 25.83 18.54
C ASN A 264 -0.92 26.29 17.09
N VAL A 265 -1.45 27.48 16.85
CA VAL A 265 -1.59 28.05 15.49
C VAL A 265 -0.23 28.30 14.84
N THR A 266 0.73 28.85 15.59
CA THR A 266 2.10 29.10 15.08
C THR A 266 2.87 27.80 14.83
N GLN A 267 2.64 26.75 15.63
CA GLN A 267 3.15 25.40 15.38
C GLN A 267 2.51 24.77 14.14
N CYS A 268 1.18 24.84 13.97
CA CYS A 268 0.51 24.37 12.75
C CYS A 268 0.99 25.11 11.51
N ALA A 269 1.20 26.43 11.59
CA ALA A 269 1.75 27.24 10.50
C ALA A 269 3.20 26.81 10.16
N ARG A 270 4.03 26.55 11.18
CA ARG A 270 5.37 25.98 10.99
C ARG A 270 5.30 24.61 10.30
N HIS A 271 4.44 23.71 10.75
CA HIS A 271 4.26 22.39 10.14
C HIS A 271 3.67 22.45 8.72
N LEU A 272 2.88 23.46 8.39
CA LEU A 272 2.32 23.66 7.06
C LEU A 272 3.39 24.12 6.06
N VAL A 273 4.36 24.94 6.49
CA VAL A 273 5.40 25.51 5.61
C VAL A 273 6.70 24.69 5.59
N LEU A 274 7.12 24.13 6.73
CA LEU A 274 8.39 23.39 6.86
C LEU A 274 8.30 21.96 6.32
N VAL A 275 7.14 21.29 6.46
CA VAL A 275 6.96 19.94 5.95
C VAL A 275 6.71 19.99 4.44
N GLY A 276 7.60 19.36 3.67
CA GLY A 276 7.58 19.41 2.20
C GLY A 276 6.23 19.03 1.57
N GLY A 277 5.59 17.96 2.03
CA GLY A 277 4.28 17.52 1.51
C GLY A 277 3.14 18.49 1.80
N ASN A 278 3.09 19.05 3.01
CA ASN A 278 2.08 20.04 3.39
C ASN A 278 2.25 21.36 2.61
N ARG A 279 3.49 21.78 2.37
CA ARG A 279 3.79 22.96 1.56
C ARG A 279 3.33 22.78 0.12
N ARG A 280 3.56 21.60 -0.48
CA ARG A 280 3.09 21.28 -1.85
C ARG A 280 1.57 21.28 -1.94
N ALA A 281 0.88 20.69 -0.95
CA ALA A 281 -0.58 20.74 -0.85
C ALA A 281 -1.10 22.20 -0.77
N LEU A 282 -0.44 23.05 0.02
CA LEU A 282 -0.79 24.47 0.12
C LEU A 282 -0.58 25.21 -1.21
N ILE A 283 0.56 25.01 -1.89
CA ILE A 283 0.84 25.63 -3.18
C ILE A 283 -0.23 25.25 -4.21
N ILE A 284 -0.62 23.97 -4.27
CA ILE A 284 -1.68 23.50 -5.17
C ILE A 284 -3.01 24.18 -4.86
N ALA A 285 -3.43 24.19 -3.58
CA ALA A 285 -4.71 24.78 -3.17
C ALA A 285 -4.77 26.29 -3.47
N VAL A 286 -3.70 27.03 -3.12
CA VAL A 286 -3.57 28.47 -3.37
C VAL A 286 -3.54 28.76 -4.88
N MET A 287 -2.80 27.99 -5.67
CA MET A 287 -2.75 28.15 -7.13
C MET A 287 -4.13 27.94 -7.75
N LEU A 288 -4.86 26.89 -7.36
CA LEU A 288 -6.19 26.60 -7.89
C LEU A 288 -7.20 27.71 -7.51
N GLN A 289 -7.19 28.17 -6.26
CA GLN A 289 -8.08 29.23 -5.78
C GLN A 289 -7.77 30.59 -6.44
N ALA A 290 -6.49 30.92 -6.62
CA ALA A 290 -6.09 32.12 -7.36
C ALA A 290 -6.52 32.05 -8.83
N THR A 291 -6.24 30.93 -9.50
CA THR A 291 -6.62 30.72 -10.92
C THR A 291 -8.14 30.78 -11.12
N GLN A 292 -8.92 30.26 -10.17
CA GLN A 292 -10.37 30.31 -10.19
C GLN A 292 -10.92 31.75 -10.20
N GLN A 293 -10.26 32.69 -9.53
CA GLN A 293 -10.77 34.05 -9.36
C GLN A 293 -10.13 35.04 -10.33
N LEU A 294 -8.81 34.96 -10.50
CA LEU A 294 -8.05 35.83 -11.40
C LEU A 294 -8.39 35.62 -12.88
N CYS A 295 -9.09 34.53 -13.24
CA CYS A 295 -9.61 34.32 -14.59
C CYS A 295 -10.84 35.19 -14.93
N GLY A 296 -11.30 36.04 -14.00
CA GLY A 296 -12.31 37.06 -14.27
C GLY A 296 -13.77 36.62 -14.09
N PHE A 297 -14.03 35.38 -13.65
CA PHE A 297 -15.38 34.82 -13.60
C PHE A 297 -16.35 35.63 -12.73
N ASN A 298 -15.92 36.00 -11.51
CA ASN A 298 -16.77 36.74 -10.60
C ASN A 298 -17.09 38.15 -11.11
N SER A 299 -16.16 38.85 -11.76
CA SER A 299 -16.45 40.13 -12.40
C SER A 299 -17.44 40.00 -13.54
N LEU A 300 -17.36 38.92 -14.33
CA LEU A 300 -18.37 38.63 -15.35
C LEU A 300 -19.74 38.46 -14.69
N MET A 301 -19.85 37.76 -13.55
CA MET A 301 -21.12 37.59 -12.85
C MET A 301 -21.65 38.87 -12.21
N TYR A 302 -20.79 39.71 -11.61
CA TYR A 302 -21.18 40.96 -10.97
C TYR A 302 -21.57 42.05 -11.96
N PHE A 303 -20.94 42.08 -13.14
CA PHE A 303 -21.08 43.15 -14.11
C PHE A 303 -21.69 42.68 -15.44
N SER A 304 -22.16 41.43 -15.56
CA SER A 304 -22.78 40.88 -16.77
C SER A 304 -23.88 41.77 -17.34
N ALA A 305 -24.85 42.18 -16.52
CA ALA A 305 -25.92 43.06 -16.95
C ALA A 305 -25.39 44.44 -17.40
N THR A 306 -24.30 44.91 -16.79
CA THR A 306 -23.64 46.16 -17.19
C THR A 306 -22.94 45.99 -18.54
N ILE A 307 -22.21 44.89 -18.76
CA ILE A 307 -21.57 44.57 -20.05
C ILE A 307 -22.60 44.48 -21.18
N PHE A 308 -23.71 43.75 -20.96
CA PHE A 308 -24.74 43.61 -21.98
C PHE A 308 -25.57 44.88 -22.18
N SER A 309 -25.66 45.75 -21.17
CA SER A 309 -26.25 47.08 -21.34
C SER A 309 -25.39 48.00 -22.23
N MET A 310 -24.07 47.80 -22.22
CA MET A 310 -23.16 48.52 -23.13
C MET A 310 -23.24 47.99 -24.58
N LEU A 311 -23.75 46.77 -24.79
CA LEU A 311 -23.87 46.11 -26.08
C LEU A 311 -25.26 46.29 -26.76
N SER A 312 -26.07 47.25 -26.31
CA SER A 312 -27.39 47.62 -26.88
C SER A 312 -28.44 46.49 -26.97
N PHE A 313 -28.38 45.48 -26.10
CA PHE A 313 -29.44 44.47 -26.01
C PHE A 313 -30.73 45.04 -25.38
N SER A 314 -31.90 44.62 -25.88
CA SER A 314 -33.21 45.12 -25.42
C SER A 314 -33.55 44.76 -23.96
N SER A 315 -32.93 43.71 -23.41
CA SER A 315 -33.08 43.31 -21.99
C SER A 315 -31.78 42.73 -21.40
N PRO A 316 -30.85 43.58 -20.91
CA PRO A 316 -29.55 43.13 -20.38
C PRO A 316 -29.65 42.15 -19.20
N THR A 317 -30.71 42.24 -18.41
CA THR A 317 -30.99 41.35 -17.28
C THR A 317 -31.36 39.94 -17.72
N LEU A 318 -32.09 39.78 -18.83
CA LEU A 318 -32.48 38.48 -19.39
C LEU A 318 -31.28 37.74 -19.98
N VAL A 319 -30.38 38.48 -20.63
CA VAL A 319 -29.10 37.95 -21.10
C VAL A 319 -28.23 37.51 -19.93
N SER A 320 -28.19 38.29 -18.84
CA SER A 320 -27.49 37.89 -17.61
C SER A 320 -28.07 36.62 -16.95
N LEU A 321 -29.40 36.47 -16.95
CA LEU A 321 -30.08 35.26 -16.49
C LEU A 321 -29.66 34.03 -17.30
N SER A 322 -29.53 34.15 -18.63
CA SER A 322 -29.07 33.03 -19.47
C SER A 322 -27.67 32.55 -19.09
N VAL A 323 -26.75 33.47 -18.76
CA VAL A 323 -25.40 33.14 -18.31
C VAL A 323 -25.42 32.44 -16.95
N ALA A 324 -26.23 32.93 -15.99
CA ALA A 324 -26.41 32.28 -14.69
C ALA A 324 -27.01 30.87 -14.83
N LEU A 325 -27.96 30.68 -15.75
CA LEU A 325 -28.56 29.37 -16.04
C LEU A 325 -27.53 28.40 -16.64
N THR A 326 -26.67 28.87 -17.56
CA THR A 326 -25.57 28.06 -18.08
C THR A 326 -24.62 27.61 -16.97
N ASN A 327 -24.28 28.49 -16.04
CA ASN A 327 -23.44 28.15 -14.88
C ASN A 327 -24.07 27.02 -14.05
N PHE A 328 -25.37 27.11 -13.76
CA PHE A 328 -26.10 26.08 -13.02
C PHE A 328 -26.14 24.73 -13.76
N LEU A 329 -26.49 24.72 -15.05
CA LEU A 329 -26.59 23.50 -15.85
C LEU A 329 -25.24 22.77 -15.99
N PHE A 330 -24.16 23.51 -16.23
CA PHE A 330 -22.83 22.91 -16.34
C PHE A 330 -22.26 22.48 -14.98
N THR A 331 -22.68 23.11 -13.88
CA THR A 331 -22.38 22.62 -12.52
C THR A 331 -23.10 21.29 -12.24
N LEU A 332 -24.33 21.10 -12.75
CA LEU A 332 -25.03 19.80 -12.70
C LEU A 332 -24.27 18.71 -13.47
N LEU A 333 -23.75 19.05 -14.65
CA LEU A 333 -22.90 18.15 -15.43
C LEU A 333 -21.60 17.82 -14.68
N ALA A 334 -20.97 18.80 -14.06
CA ALA A 334 -19.79 18.57 -13.22
C ALA A 334 -20.11 17.59 -12.09
N PHE A 335 -21.21 17.79 -11.37
CA PHE A 335 -21.67 16.90 -10.31
C PHE A 335 -21.85 15.46 -10.80
N ALA A 336 -22.44 15.26 -11.97
CA ALA A 336 -22.68 13.94 -12.54
C ALA A 336 -21.38 13.22 -13.00
N PHE A 337 -20.39 13.98 -13.49
CA PHE A 337 -19.22 13.40 -14.17
C PHE A 337 -17.89 13.51 -13.41
N ILE A 338 -17.81 14.29 -12.32
CA ILE A 338 -16.55 14.57 -11.60
C ILE A 338 -15.83 13.31 -11.11
N ASP A 339 -16.58 12.35 -10.57
CA ASP A 339 -16.02 11.10 -10.06
C ASP A 339 -15.67 10.11 -11.17
N ARG A 340 -16.35 10.18 -12.33
CA ARG A 340 -16.14 9.27 -13.45
C ARG A 340 -14.93 9.66 -14.31
N ILE A 341 -14.79 10.94 -14.61
CA ILE A 341 -13.72 11.46 -15.47
C ILE A 341 -12.42 11.60 -14.67
N GLY A 342 -12.53 12.15 -13.46
CA GLY A 342 -11.42 12.52 -12.60
C GLY A 342 -11.14 14.02 -12.63
N ARG A 343 -10.76 14.57 -11.47
CA ARG A 343 -10.65 16.02 -11.23
C ARG A 343 -9.56 16.67 -12.07
N ARG A 344 -8.42 16.00 -12.22
CA ARG A 344 -7.29 16.52 -13.00
C ARG A 344 -7.67 16.68 -14.48
N ARG A 345 -8.33 15.69 -15.05
CA ARG A 345 -8.70 15.69 -16.47
C ARG A 345 -9.76 16.73 -16.77
N ILE A 346 -10.74 16.89 -15.90
CA ILE A 346 -11.76 17.94 -16.02
C ILE A 346 -11.11 19.31 -16.11
N LEU A 347 -10.15 19.62 -15.24
CA LEU A 347 -9.40 20.88 -15.31
C LEU A 347 -8.59 21.02 -16.60
N LEU A 348 -7.89 19.96 -17.02
CA LEU A 348 -7.08 20.01 -18.25
C LEU A 348 -7.90 20.16 -19.53
N TYR A 349 -9.17 19.75 -19.53
CA TYR A 349 -10.08 19.91 -20.67
C TYR A 349 -10.87 21.22 -20.63
N SER A 350 -11.29 21.68 -19.45
CA SER A 350 -12.12 22.88 -19.32
C SER A 350 -11.34 24.18 -19.46
N VAL A 351 -10.15 24.29 -18.85
CA VAL A 351 -9.39 25.56 -18.83
C VAL A 351 -8.92 26.02 -20.22
N PRO A 352 -8.52 25.14 -21.16
CA PRO A 352 -8.24 25.56 -22.54
C PRO A 352 -9.48 26.11 -23.25
N VAL A 353 -10.66 25.52 -23.02
CA VAL A 353 -11.92 26.01 -23.59
C VAL A 353 -12.24 27.40 -23.04
N MET A 354 -12.00 27.64 -21.74
CA MET A 354 -12.11 28.98 -21.16
C MET A 354 -11.16 29.98 -21.83
N ALA A 355 -9.89 29.64 -21.96
CA ALA A 355 -8.88 30.51 -22.57
C ALA A 355 -9.24 30.86 -24.02
N LEU A 356 -9.60 29.86 -24.83
CA LEU A 356 -10.01 30.06 -26.22
C LEU A 356 -11.26 30.93 -26.33
N SER A 357 -12.23 30.74 -25.44
CA SER A 357 -13.47 31.54 -25.42
C SER A 357 -13.20 33.00 -25.05
N LEU A 358 -12.30 33.26 -24.09
CA LEU A 358 -11.88 34.61 -23.72
C LEU A 358 -11.05 35.29 -24.83
N ILE A 359 -10.18 34.55 -25.52
CA ILE A 359 -9.44 35.06 -26.68
C ILE A 359 -10.39 35.44 -27.81
N ALA A 360 -11.35 34.57 -28.14
CA ALA A 360 -12.38 34.87 -29.14
C ALA A 360 -13.22 36.10 -28.74
N CYS A 361 -13.58 36.20 -27.46
CA CYS A 361 -14.27 37.36 -26.92
C CYS A 361 -13.45 38.65 -27.05
N ALA A 362 -12.15 38.60 -26.73
CA ALA A 362 -11.23 39.73 -26.84
C ALA A 362 -11.10 40.25 -28.28
N PHE A 363 -10.95 39.34 -29.26
CA PHE A 363 -10.92 39.70 -30.69
C PHE A 363 -12.24 40.30 -31.18
N THR A 364 -13.37 39.77 -30.70
CA THR A 364 -14.70 40.26 -31.09
C THR A 364 -14.92 41.67 -30.55
N PHE A 365 -14.57 41.95 -29.28
CA PHE A 365 -14.61 43.30 -28.72
C PHE A 365 -13.66 44.28 -29.42
N GLY A 366 -12.50 43.83 -29.87
CA GLY A 366 -11.58 44.65 -30.67
C GLY A 366 -12.11 45.03 -32.06
N SER A 367 -13.15 44.34 -32.52
CA SER A 367 -13.80 44.56 -33.83
C SER A 367 -15.13 45.31 -33.74
N VAL A 368 -15.57 45.69 -32.53
CA VAL A 368 -16.80 46.47 -32.29
C VAL A 368 -16.47 47.95 -32.20
N GLU A 369 -17.02 48.77 -33.10
CA GLU A 369 -17.01 50.23 -32.96
C GLU A 369 -17.98 50.64 -31.85
N MET A 370 -17.46 51.15 -30.73
CA MET A 370 -18.26 51.62 -29.61
C MET A 370 -19.10 52.84 -30.04
N PRO A 371 -20.44 52.83 -29.93
CA PRO A 371 -21.26 53.97 -30.33
C PRO A 371 -21.05 55.16 -29.40
N ASN A 372 -20.87 56.36 -29.97
CA ASN A 372 -20.85 57.61 -29.22
C ASN A 372 -22.20 57.83 -28.47
N PRO A 373 -22.21 58.45 -27.27
CA PRO A 373 -23.42 58.62 -26.47
C PRO A 373 -24.54 59.48 -27.11
N GLU A 374 -24.24 60.25 -28.16
CA GLU A 374 -25.17 61.22 -28.79
C GLU A 374 -26.11 60.60 -29.84
N SER A 375 -25.91 59.36 -30.27
CA SER A 375 -26.72 58.72 -31.33
C SER A 375 -27.96 57.95 -30.81
N ARG A 376 -28.46 58.26 -29.61
CA ARG A 376 -29.65 57.60 -29.01
C ARG A 376 -30.99 57.96 -29.66
N VAL A 377 -31.04 58.88 -30.62
CA VAL A 377 -32.30 59.40 -31.21
C VAL A 377 -32.57 58.89 -32.64
N ARG A 378 -31.71 58.06 -33.24
CA ARG A 378 -31.92 57.57 -34.63
C ARG A 378 -31.80 56.04 -34.78
N ALA A 379 -32.37 55.28 -33.85
CA ALA A 379 -32.31 53.81 -33.85
C ALA A 379 -33.69 53.16 -34.07
N GLU A 380 -34.54 53.72 -34.93
CA GLU A 380 -35.73 53.00 -35.43
C GLU A 380 -35.51 52.34 -36.81
N ASP A 381 -34.45 52.71 -37.56
CA ASP A 381 -34.18 52.18 -38.91
C ASP A 381 -32.73 51.69 -39.11
N ALA A 382 -32.24 50.79 -38.25
CA ALA A 382 -30.97 50.09 -38.50
C ALA A 382 -31.22 48.60 -38.79
N THR A 383 -30.84 48.20 -40.00
CA THR A 383 -30.93 46.84 -40.55
C THR A 383 -30.25 45.79 -39.66
N SER A 384 -30.73 44.55 -39.83
CA SER A 384 -30.35 43.29 -39.16
C SER A 384 -28.85 42.91 -39.15
N ASP A 385 -27.97 43.71 -39.75
CA ASP A 385 -26.52 43.47 -39.78
C ASP A 385 -25.79 43.92 -38.49
N SER A 386 -26.45 44.71 -37.63
CA SER A 386 -25.86 45.26 -36.39
C SER A 386 -25.90 44.32 -35.17
N ALA A 387 -26.64 43.21 -35.23
CA ALA A 387 -26.84 42.29 -34.09
C ALA A 387 -25.83 41.12 -34.02
N PHE A 388 -24.99 40.91 -35.04
CA PHE A 388 -24.14 39.72 -35.12
C PHE A 388 -23.01 39.72 -34.07
N LEU A 389 -22.25 40.82 -33.95
CA LEU A 389 -21.09 40.91 -33.05
C LEU A 389 -21.46 40.79 -31.55
N PRO A 390 -22.52 41.47 -31.04
CA PRO A 390 -22.98 41.28 -29.65
C PRO A 390 -23.41 39.84 -29.33
N VAL A 391 -24.03 39.14 -30.28
CA VAL A 391 -24.45 37.73 -30.11
C VAL A 391 -23.22 36.81 -30.07
N VAL A 392 -22.19 37.06 -30.88
CA VAL A 392 -20.92 36.31 -30.81
C VAL A 392 -20.26 36.49 -29.45
N ILE A 393 -20.23 37.73 -28.90
CA ILE A 393 -19.73 37.99 -27.54
C ILE A 393 -20.51 37.18 -26.51
N LEU A 394 -21.84 37.18 -26.59
CA LEU A 394 -22.70 36.40 -25.69
C LEU A 394 -22.37 34.90 -25.76
N ILE A 395 -22.20 34.34 -26.95
CA ILE A 395 -21.84 32.93 -27.14
C ILE A 395 -20.47 32.65 -26.52
N CYS A 396 -19.46 33.48 -26.77
CA CYS A 396 -18.13 33.32 -26.16
C CYS A 396 -18.18 33.34 -24.63
N LEU A 397 -18.91 34.29 -24.04
CA LEU A 397 -19.07 34.39 -22.58
C LEU A 397 -19.85 33.20 -22.01
N THR A 398 -20.86 32.71 -22.74
CA THR A 398 -21.64 31.52 -22.36
C THR A 398 -20.79 30.26 -22.37
N VAL A 399 -19.96 30.04 -23.40
CA VAL A 399 -19.04 28.90 -23.48
C VAL A 399 -17.97 28.99 -22.39
N TYR A 400 -17.44 30.18 -22.14
CA TYR A 400 -16.52 30.43 -21.03
C TYR A 400 -17.14 30.04 -19.68
N VAL A 401 -18.37 30.49 -19.40
CA VAL A 401 -19.10 30.19 -18.16
C VAL A 401 -19.39 28.70 -18.03
N GLY A 402 -19.84 28.03 -19.10
CA GLY A 402 -20.07 26.59 -19.09
C GLY A 402 -18.79 25.79 -18.81
N ALA A 403 -17.68 26.16 -19.44
CA ALA A 403 -16.39 25.51 -19.22
C ALA A 403 -15.86 25.76 -17.79
N TYR A 404 -16.00 26.99 -17.28
CA TYR A 404 -15.66 27.33 -15.90
C TYR A 404 -16.46 26.47 -14.91
N ALA A 405 -17.79 26.46 -15.05
CA ALA A 405 -18.71 25.72 -14.21
C ALA A 405 -18.42 24.21 -14.19
N PHE A 406 -18.00 23.66 -15.32
CA PHE A 406 -17.66 22.24 -15.43
C PHE A 406 -16.39 21.87 -14.64
N GLY A 407 -15.43 22.78 -14.54
CA GLY A 407 -14.11 22.52 -13.96
C GLY A 407 -13.72 23.45 -12.80
N LEU A 408 -13.12 24.60 -13.13
CA LEU A 408 -12.54 25.53 -12.15
C LEU A 408 -13.55 26.07 -11.13
N GLY A 409 -14.86 26.06 -11.43
CA GLY A 409 -15.90 26.44 -10.48
C GLY A 409 -16.04 25.49 -9.29
N ASN A 410 -15.68 24.21 -9.45
CA ASN A 410 -15.97 23.17 -8.46
C ASN A 410 -14.72 22.54 -7.83
N VAL A 411 -13.72 22.20 -8.65
CA VAL A 411 -12.54 21.44 -8.19
C VAL A 411 -11.74 22.16 -7.10
N PRO A 412 -11.50 23.49 -7.15
CA PRO A 412 -10.75 24.19 -6.10
C PRO A 412 -11.40 24.15 -4.71
N TRP A 413 -12.73 24.08 -4.63
CA TRP A 413 -13.46 23.99 -3.35
C TRP A 413 -13.29 22.64 -2.65
N GLN A 414 -12.76 21.62 -3.34
CA GLN A 414 -12.38 20.33 -2.75
C GLN A 414 -10.98 20.36 -2.10
N GLN A 415 -10.41 21.55 -1.88
CA GLN A 415 -9.10 21.79 -1.26
C GLN A 415 -8.87 21.10 0.09
N SER A 416 -9.92 20.84 0.88
CA SER A 416 -9.79 20.19 2.19
C SER A 416 -9.26 18.75 2.09
N GLU A 417 -9.39 18.12 0.91
CA GLU A 417 -8.88 16.78 0.64
C GLU A 417 -7.37 16.73 0.38
N LEU A 418 -6.73 17.87 0.09
CA LEU A 418 -5.27 17.96 -0.11
C LEU A 418 -4.51 17.95 1.22
N PHE A 419 -5.16 18.38 2.30
CA PHE A 419 -4.50 18.61 3.58
C PHE A 419 -4.72 17.46 4.58
N PRO A 420 -3.66 17.02 5.28
CA PRO A 420 -3.81 16.10 6.39
C PRO A 420 -4.53 16.78 7.56
N LEU A 421 -5.20 15.96 8.39
CA LEU A 421 -6.11 16.42 9.45
C LEU A 421 -5.51 17.50 10.35
N ASN A 422 -4.22 17.38 10.69
CA ASN A 422 -3.50 18.27 11.61
C ASN A 422 -3.28 19.71 11.10
N VAL A 423 -3.35 19.95 9.78
CA VAL A 423 -3.17 21.29 9.18
C VAL A 423 -4.32 21.68 8.25
N ARG A 424 -5.38 20.88 8.20
CA ARG A 424 -6.49 21.03 7.24
C ARG A 424 -7.26 22.33 7.40
N SER A 425 -7.62 22.70 8.63
CA SER A 425 -8.38 23.93 8.89
C SER A 425 -7.59 25.16 8.46
N LEU A 426 -6.33 25.25 8.89
CA LEU A 426 -5.42 26.36 8.54
C LEU A 426 -5.09 26.41 7.04
N GLY A 427 -4.77 25.29 6.41
CA GLY A 427 -4.48 25.21 4.97
C GLY A 427 -5.69 25.61 4.11
N SER A 428 -6.89 25.14 4.49
CA SER A 428 -8.14 25.51 3.80
C SER A 428 -8.49 26.98 4.01
N ALA A 429 -8.21 27.53 5.21
CA ALA A 429 -8.43 28.94 5.51
C ALA A 429 -7.55 29.86 4.66
N LEU A 430 -6.25 29.56 4.51
CA LEU A 430 -5.33 30.33 3.67
C LEU A 430 -5.67 30.25 2.17
N ALA A 431 -6.11 29.08 1.70
CA ALA A 431 -6.53 28.92 0.32
C ALA A 431 -7.87 29.64 0.04
N THR A 432 -8.81 29.64 1.00
CA THR A 432 -10.05 30.43 0.92
C THR A 432 -9.78 31.94 1.00
N ALA A 433 -8.82 32.37 1.83
CA ALA A 433 -8.37 33.77 1.85
C ALA A 433 -7.78 34.19 0.49
N THR A 434 -6.99 33.32 -0.14
CA THR A 434 -6.48 33.56 -1.51
C THR A 434 -7.62 33.76 -2.52
N ASN A 435 -8.69 32.96 -2.43
CA ASN A 435 -9.87 33.11 -3.26
C ASN A 435 -10.48 34.51 -3.08
N TRP A 436 -10.83 34.89 -1.85
CA TRP A 436 -11.46 36.18 -1.57
C TRP A 436 -10.56 37.38 -1.87
N GLY A 437 -9.26 37.28 -1.62
CA GLY A 437 -8.29 38.30 -1.99
C GLY A 437 -8.20 38.49 -3.51
N SER A 438 -8.16 37.40 -4.26
CA SER A 438 -8.17 37.44 -5.73
C SER A 438 -9.48 38.02 -6.27
N ASN A 439 -10.61 37.65 -5.66
CA ASN A 439 -11.93 38.18 -6.01
C ASN A 439 -12.05 39.68 -5.71
N PHE A 440 -11.49 40.15 -4.59
CA PHE A 440 -11.43 41.57 -4.25
C PHE A 440 -10.67 42.37 -5.31
N VAL A 441 -9.48 41.90 -5.70
CA VAL A 441 -8.67 42.53 -6.75
C VAL A 441 -9.48 42.63 -8.03
N VAL A 442 -10.02 41.50 -8.51
CA VAL A 442 -10.76 41.43 -9.77
C VAL A 442 -12.02 42.28 -9.76
N GLY A 443 -12.79 42.28 -8.66
CA GLY A 443 -14.00 43.10 -8.52
C GLY A 443 -13.72 44.60 -8.45
N LEU A 444 -12.59 45.01 -7.86
CA LEU A 444 -12.18 46.42 -7.78
C LEU A 444 -11.63 46.92 -9.13
N THR A 445 -10.82 46.11 -9.81
CA THR A 445 -10.09 46.54 -11.02
C THR A 445 -10.84 46.33 -12.33
N PHE A 446 -11.87 45.46 -12.38
CA PHE A 446 -12.52 45.11 -13.65
C PHE A 446 -13.07 46.30 -14.44
N LEU A 447 -13.95 47.12 -13.86
CA LEU A 447 -14.51 48.27 -14.57
C LEU A 447 -13.44 49.33 -14.92
N PRO A 448 -12.49 49.69 -14.02
CA PRO A 448 -11.35 50.53 -14.40
C PRO A 448 -10.51 49.97 -15.55
N MET A 449 -10.28 48.65 -15.60
CA MET A 449 -9.55 48.02 -16.71
C MET A 449 -10.35 48.10 -18.02
N MET A 450 -11.66 47.91 -17.98
CA MET A 450 -12.53 48.07 -19.15
C MET A 450 -12.46 49.49 -19.74
N GLU A 451 -12.34 50.52 -18.88
CA GLU A 451 -12.19 51.92 -19.28
C GLU A 451 -10.76 52.26 -19.76
N TRP A 452 -9.72 51.80 -19.06
CA TRP A 452 -8.32 52.20 -19.33
C TRP A 452 -7.61 51.32 -20.35
N LEU A 453 -7.81 50.01 -20.31
CA LEU A 453 -7.15 49.04 -21.19
C LEU A 453 -8.03 48.69 -22.39
N SER A 454 -9.31 49.08 -22.40
CA SER A 454 -10.38 48.60 -23.30
C SER A 454 -10.90 47.19 -22.96
N PRO A 455 -12.13 46.85 -23.40
CA PRO A 455 -12.70 45.52 -23.20
C PRO A 455 -11.85 44.38 -23.78
N GLY A 456 -11.33 44.55 -24.99
CA GLY A 456 -10.54 43.51 -25.68
C GLY A 456 -9.30 43.09 -24.88
N TRP A 457 -8.50 44.04 -24.43
CA TRP A 457 -7.30 43.75 -23.63
C TRP A 457 -7.62 43.24 -22.23
N THR A 458 -8.74 43.67 -21.64
CA THR A 458 -9.20 43.14 -20.34
C THR A 458 -9.50 41.65 -20.42
N PHE A 459 -10.25 41.20 -21.43
CA PHE A 459 -10.52 39.77 -21.64
C PHE A 459 -9.27 38.99 -22.08
N ALA A 460 -8.35 39.60 -22.84
CA ALA A 460 -7.06 39.00 -23.18
C ALA A 460 -6.17 38.76 -21.94
N ALA A 461 -6.16 39.69 -20.98
CA ALA A 461 -5.44 39.52 -19.73
C ALA A 461 -5.98 38.32 -18.92
N TYR A 462 -7.31 38.16 -18.84
CA TYR A 462 -7.92 36.98 -18.21
C TYR A 462 -7.65 35.68 -18.96
N ALA A 463 -7.57 35.72 -20.29
CA ALA A 463 -7.16 34.56 -21.08
C ALA A 463 -5.72 34.14 -20.76
N ALA A 464 -4.79 35.09 -20.61
CA ALA A 464 -3.42 34.81 -20.22
C ALA A 464 -3.35 34.12 -18.85
N VAL A 465 -4.13 34.60 -17.87
CA VAL A 465 -4.25 33.95 -16.55
C VAL A 465 -4.72 32.49 -16.70
N CYS A 466 -5.71 32.22 -17.55
CA CYS A 466 -6.18 30.85 -17.82
C CYS A 466 -5.07 29.96 -18.39
N VAL A 467 -4.26 30.48 -19.34
CA VAL A 467 -3.15 29.73 -19.95
C VAL A 467 -2.06 29.41 -18.93
N PHE A 468 -1.65 30.38 -18.11
CA PHE A 468 -0.67 30.14 -17.04
C PHE A 468 -1.21 29.17 -15.98
N GLY A 469 -2.47 29.33 -15.59
CA GLY A 469 -3.15 28.40 -14.68
C GLY A 469 -3.20 26.97 -15.23
N TRP A 470 -3.47 26.81 -16.53
CA TRP A 470 -3.46 25.50 -17.19
C TRP A 470 -2.08 24.84 -17.15
N PHE A 471 -1.00 25.60 -17.40
CA PHE A 471 0.36 25.08 -17.28
C PHE A 471 0.70 24.67 -15.84
N GLY A 472 0.30 25.46 -14.85
CA GLY A 472 0.40 25.11 -13.43
C GLY A 472 -0.34 23.80 -13.12
N ILE A 473 -1.60 23.68 -13.54
CA ILE A 473 -2.38 22.45 -13.36
C ILE A 473 -1.67 21.28 -14.04
N TYR A 474 -1.21 21.42 -15.28
CA TYR A 474 -0.51 20.37 -16.02
C TYR A 474 0.75 19.88 -15.29
N THR A 475 1.53 20.77 -14.70
CA THR A 475 2.83 20.42 -14.11
C THR A 475 2.74 19.94 -12.67
N ILE A 476 1.89 20.55 -11.82
CA ILE A 476 1.94 20.31 -10.36
C ILE A 476 0.69 19.64 -9.76
N TYR A 477 -0.45 19.57 -10.45
CA TYR A 477 -1.69 19.01 -9.88
C TYR A 477 -1.84 17.50 -10.16
N PRO A 478 -1.71 16.60 -9.17
CA PRO A 478 -1.89 15.16 -9.38
C PRO A 478 -3.37 14.75 -9.55
N GLU A 479 -3.61 13.51 -10.00
CA GLU A 479 -4.96 12.95 -9.97
C GLU A 479 -5.35 12.56 -8.55
N MET A 480 -6.43 13.16 -8.04
CA MET A 480 -6.88 13.03 -6.65
C MET A 480 -8.09 12.09 -6.50
N SER A 481 -8.74 11.76 -7.61
CA SER A 481 -9.99 11.00 -7.57
C SER A 481 -9.80 9.57 -7.06
N GLY A 482 -10.52 9.23 -6.00
CA GLY A 482 -10.56 7.89 -5.42
C GLY A 482 -9.33 7.53 -4.57
N LEU A 483 -8.57 8.52 -4.10
CA LEU A 483 -7.52 8.36 -3.10
C LEU A 483 -8.06 8.63 -1.69
N ARG A 484 -7.55 7.90 -0.68
CA ARG A 484 -7.77 8.20 0.74
C ARG A 484 -6.90 9.39 1.17
N LEU A 485 -7.26 10.03 2.28
CA LEU A 485 -6.53 11.21 2.78
C LEU A 485 -5.07 10.89 3.14
N GLU A 486 -4.82 9.67 3.61
CA GLU A 486 -3.49 9.17 3.96
C GLU A 486 -2.66 8.91 2.70
N GLU A 487 -3.28 8.40 1.64
CA GLU A 487 -2.63 8.15 0.35
C GLU A 487 -2.25 9.47 -0.34
N VAL A 488 -3.05 10.53 -0.16
CA VAL A 488 -2.71 11.88 -0.64
C VAL A 488 -1.46 12.43 0.04
N LYS A 489 -1.35 12.22 1.36
CA LYS A 489 -0.17 12.64 2.14
C LYS A 489 1.09 11.92 1.65
N GLU A 490 1.00 10.62 1.41
CA GLU A 490 2.10 9.81 0.87
C GLU A 490 2.48 10.28 -0.54
N LEU A 491 1.49 10.52 -1.41
CA LEU A 491 1.69 10.95 -2.79
C LEU A 491 2.47 12.28 -2.90
N LEU A 492 2.28 13.19 -1.93
CA LEU A 492 2.93 14.50 -1.91
C LEU A 492 4.21 14.54 -1.05
N ALA A 493 4.61 13.43 -0.43
CA ALA A 493 5.77 13.37 0.48
C ALA A 493 7.08 13.68 -0.25
N ASP A 494 7.36 12.99 -1.37
CA ASP A 494 8.64 13.06 -2.07
C ASP A 494 8.60 13.87 -3.38
N GLY A 495 7.43 14.39 -3.78
CA GLY A 495 7.28 15.18 -5.01
C GLY A 495 5.86 15.69 -5.26
N TRP A 496 5.57 16.09 -6.50
CA TRP A 496 4.23 16.53 -6.91
C TRP A 496 3.26 15.38 -7.21
N GLY A 497 3.74 14.13 -7.25
CA GLY A 497 2.88 12.95 -7.38
C GLY A 497 2.14 12.79 -8.72
N VAL A 498 2.41 13.62 -9.74
CA VAL A 498 1.65 13.60 -11.00
C VAL A 498 1.83 12.28 -11.77
N GLN A 499 3.07 11.83 -11.98
CA GLN A 499 3.30 10.56 -12.69
C GLN A 499 2.88 9.35 -11.85
N GLU A 500 3.09 9.40 -10.55
CA GLU A 500 2.77 8.33 -9.62
C GLU A 500 1.25 8.12 -9.48
N SER A 501 0.47 9.21 -9.37
CA SER A 501 -1.01 9.12 -9.39
C SER A 501 -1.55 8.52 -10.69
N LEU A 502 -0.92 8.82 -11.83
CA LEU A 502 -1.27 8.23 -13.13
C LEU A 502 -0.88 6.75 -13.21
N ARG A 503 0.24 6.33 -12.62
CA ARG A 503 0.63 4.91 -12.50
C ARG A 503 -0.32 4.13 -11.60
N ARG A 504 -0.63 4.63 -10.40
CA ARG A 504 -1.58 4.00 -9.47
C ARG A 504 -2.97 3.81 -10.09
N ARG A 505 -3.45 4.77 -10.90
CA ARG A 505 -4.71 4.63 -11.65
C ARG A 505 -4.63 3.62 -12.80
N ARG A 506 -3.49 3.51 -13.50
CA ARG A 506 -3.25 2.49 -14.55
C ARG A 506 -3.02 1.09 -13.97
N GLY A 507 -2.51 1.01 -12.74
CA GLY A 507 -2.19 -0.23 -12.02
C GLY A 507 -3.31 -0.79 -11.15
N ARG A 508 -4.44 -0.08 -10.96
CA ARG A 508 -5.66 -0.71 -10.43
C ARG A 508 -6.11 -1.75 -11.45
N PRO A 509 -6.09 -3.06 -11.13
CA PRO A 509 -6.58 -4.08 -12.04
C PRO A 509 -7.97 -3.65 -12.47
N GLY A 510 -8.18 -3.50 -13.79
CA GLY A 510 -9.53 -3.28 -14.30
C GLY A 510 -10.45 -4.32 -13.66
N ILE A 511 -11.68 -3.97 -13.29
CA ILE A 511 -12.54 -4.82 -12.45
C ILE A 511 -12.58 -6.29 -12.89
N ILE A 512 -12.46 -6.55 -14.19
CA ILE A 512 -12.35 -7.88 -14.80
C ILE A 512 -11.05 -8.60 -14.45
N GLN A 513 -9.90 -7.93 -14.50
CA GLN A 513 -8.64 -8.49 -14.03
C GLN A 513 -8.68 -8.76 -12.53
N TYR A 514 -9.35 -7.91 -11.75
CA TYR A 514 -9.53 -8.16 -10.32
C TYR A 514 -10.43 -9.38 -10.06
N ILE A 515 -11.56 -9.50 -10.76
CA ILE A 515 -12.43 -10.68 -10.70
C ILE A 515 -11.65 -11.93 -11.12
N ALA A 516 -10.92 -11.87 -12.23
CA ALA A 516 -10.12 -13.01 -12.72
C ALA A 516 -8.98 -13.38 -11.76
N TYR A 517 -8.40 -12.39 -11.07
CA TYR A 517 -7.41 -12.62 -10.03
C TYR A 517 -8.01 -13.39 -8.84
N LEU A 518 -9.21 -13.02 -8.38
CA LEU A 518 -9.91 -13.68 -7.27
C LEU A 518 -10.35 -15.12 -7.56
N LEU A 519 -10.25 -15.60 -8.81
CA LEU A 519 -10.60 -16.98 -9.14
C LEU A 519 -9.59 -17.95 -8.51
N PRO A 520 -10.03 -18.96 -7.74
CA PRO A 520 -9.13 -19.75 -6.90
C PRO A 520 -8.17 -20.64 -7.69
N ARG A 521 -8.58 -21.16 -8.86
CA ARG A 521 -7.77 -22.08 -9.67
C ARG A 521 -7.44 -21.50 -11.03
N ASP A 522 -6.33 -21.95 -11.62
CA ASP A 522 -5.95 -21.56 -12.98
C ASP A 522 -6.98 -22.02 -14.03
N ILE A 523 -7.61 -23.17 -13.81
CA ILE A 523 -8.69 -23.66 -14.68
C ILE A 523 -9.90 -22.71 -14.70
N ASP A 524 -10.25 -22.12 -13.55
CA ASP A 524 -11.39 -21.21 -13.45
C ASP A 524 -11.10 -19.90 -14.22
N MET A 525 -9.85 -19.43 -14.19
CA MET A 525 -9.40 -18.29 -14.97
C MET A 525 -9.40 -18.56 -16.47
N VAL A 526 -9.00 -19.77 -16.90
CA VAL A 526 -9.08 -20.18 -18.31
C VAL A 526 -10.54 -20.26 -18.76
N ASN A 527 -11.42 -20.88 -17.97
CA ASN A 527 -12.86 -20.94 -18.25
C ASN A 527 -13.46 -19.54 -18.34
N PHE A 528 -13.09 -18.64 -17.42
CA PHE A 528 -13.52 -17.24 -17.44
C PHE A 528 -13.05 -16.49 -18.69
N ALA A 529 -11.81 -16.71 -19.12
CA ALA A 529 -11.30 -16.15 -20.36
C ALA A 529 -12.02 -16.73 -21.59
N GLN A 530 -12.38 -18.00 -21.58
CA GLN A 530 -13.09 -18.68 -22.67
C GLN A 530 -14.54 -18.22 -22.84
N CYS A 531 -15.16 -17.60 -21.83
CA CYS A 531 -16.53 -17.08 -21.93
C CYS A 531 -16.71 -16.10 -23.10
N CYS A 532 -15.71 -15.25 -23.39
CA CYS A 532 -15.73 -14.43 -24.61
C CYS A 532 -14.34 -13.90 -25.02
N PRO A 533 -14.11 -13.61 -26.31
CA PRO A 533 -12.81 -13.11 -26.80
C PRO A 533 -12.36 -11.81 -26.13
N TRP A 534 -13.31 -10.97 -25.71
CA TRP A 534 -13.01 -9.72 -25.03
C TRP A 534 -12.46 -9.91 -23.60
N LEU A 535 -13.01 -10.88 -22.85
CA LEU A 535 -12.47 -11.25 -21.53
C LEU A 535 -11.07 -11.84 -21.68
N ALA A 536 -10.88 -12.77 -22.64
CA ALA A 536 -9.58 -13.32 -22.98
C ALA A 536 -8.55 -12.23 -23.30
N ALA A 537 -8.92 -11.23 -24.11
CA ALA A 537 -8.05 -10.11 -24.48
C ALA A 537 -7.68 -9.20 -23.29
N LYS A 538 -8.40 -9.26 -22.16
CA LYS A 538 -8.12 -8.48 -20.96
C LYS A 538 -7.40 -9.26 -19.87
N THR A 539 -7.59 -10.57 -19.80
CA THR A 539 -7.02 -11.42 -18.74
C THR A 539 -5.72 -12.09 -19.18
N LEU A 540 -5.66 -12.63 -20.40
CA LEU A 540 -4.56 -13.47 -20.87
C LEU A 540 -3.27 -12.75 -21.30
N PRO A 541 -3.24 -11.48 -21.75
CA PRO A 541 -1.99 -10.86 -22.19
C PRO A 541 -0.92 -10.80 -21.08
N GLY A 542 0.36 -10.84 -21.45
CA GLY A 542 1.46 -10.80 -20.49
C GLY A 542 1.60 -9.46 -19.74
N HIS A 543 1.05 -8.37 -20.28
CA HIS A 543 0.95 -7.10 -19.56
C HIS A 543 -0.20 -7.05 -18.53
N SER A 544 -1.00 -8.12 -18.41
CA SER A 544 -2.06 -8.23 -17.41
C SER A 544 -1.47 -8.28 -16.01
N SER A 545 -2.04 -7.50 -15.09
CA SER A 545 -1.61 -7.47 -13.68
C SER A 545 -1.91 -8.77 -12.93
N ILE A 546 -2.77 -9.63 -13.48
CA ILE A 546 -3.18 -10.92 -12.90
C ILE A 546 -1.97 -11.82 -12.67
N TRP A 547 -1.11 -11.98 -13.68
CA TRP A 547 0.02 -12.90 -13.63
C TRP A 547 1.02 -12.51 -12.55
N ARG A 548 1.30 -11.21 -12.44
CA ARG A 548 2.20 -10.69 -11.41
C ARG A 548 1.61 -10.88 -10.01
N SER A 549 0.32 -10.62 -9.85
CA SER A 549 -0.36 -10.77 -8.56
C SER A 549 -0.37 -12.23 -8.12
N ARG A 550 -0.77 -13.16 -9.00
CA ARG A 550 -0.75 -14.60 -8.73
C ARG A 550 0.65 -15.14 -8.46
N PHE A 551 1.64 -14.67 -9.23
CA PHE A 551 3.03 -15.08 -9.03
C PHE A 551 3.53 -14.65 -7.66
N ILE A 552 3.29 -13.39 -7.25
CA ILE A 552 3.65 -12.89 -5.92
C ILE A 552 2.93 -13.67 -4.81
N ASP A 553 1.68 -14.07 -5.02
CA ASP A 553 0.92 -14.81 -4.02
C ASP A 553 1.48 -16.23 -3.80
N LEU A 554 1.86 -16.92 -4.88
CA LEU A 554 2.28 -18.32 -4.86
C LEU A 554 3.80 -18.56 -4.73
N TYR A 555 4.63 -17.65 -5.23
CA TYR A 555 6.07 -17.83 -5.36
C TYR A 555 6.83 -16.64 -4.79
N ASP A 556 8.11 -16.88 -4.50
CA ASP A 556 9.02 -15.83 -4.07
C ASP A 556 9.45 -14.96 -5.26
N VAL A 557 9.63 -13.66 -5.02
CA VAL A 557 10.04 -12.71 -6.06
C VAL A 557 11.40 -12.13 -5.73
N THR A 558 12.44 -12.65 -6.38
CA THR A 558 13.84 -12.25 -6.16
C THR A 558 14.37 -11.31 -7.25
N ARG A 559 13.75 -11.29 -8.44
CA ARG A 559 14.17 -10.49 -9.60
C ARG A 559 13.08 -9.55 -10.10
N GLN A 560 13.49 -8.40 -10.63
CA GLN A 560 12.59 -7.49 -11.35
C GLN A 560 12.32 -8.03 -12.76
N TYR A 561 11.34 -8.94 -12.88
CA TYR A 561 10.89 -9.41 -14.18
C TYR A 561 9.99 -8.39 -14.89
N ALA A 562 10.11 -8.32 -16.21
CA ALA A 562 9.11 -7.68 -17.05
C ALA A 562 7.78 -8.46 -16.97
N SER A 563 6.63 -7.79 -17.12
CA SER A 563 5.32 -8.45 -16.92
C SER A 563 5.12 -9.68 -17.81
N ASN A 564 5.63 -9.65 -19.04
CA ASN A 564 5.57 -10.79 -19.96
C ASN A 564 6.41 -11.98 -19.46
N GLU A 565 7.58 -11.72 -18.88
CA GLU A 565 8.45 -12.76 -18.34
C GLU A 565 7.81 -13.41 -17.12
N VAL A 566 7.19 -12.62 -16.23
CA VAL A 566 6.45 -13.16 -15.07
C VAL A 566 5.35 -14.12 -15.52
N LYS A 567 4.62 -13.78 -16.58
CA LYS A 567 3.60 -14.67 -17.14
C LYS A 567 4.22 -15.99 -17.61
N VAL A 568 5.29 -15.92 -18.41
CA VAL A 568 5.95 -17.11 -18.95
C VAL A 568 6.46 -18.00 -17.82
N GLU A 569 7.13 -17.41 -16.84
CA GLU A 569 7.66 -18.11 -15.67
C GLU A 569 6.55 -18.75 -14.83
N TYR A 570 5.46 -18.01 -14.57
CA TYR A 570 4.28 -18.55 -13.90
C TYR A 570 3.72 -19.78 -14.64
N GLN A 571 3.58 -19.70 -15.96
CA GLN A 571 3.05 -20.78 -16.78
C GLN A 571 3.97 -22.01 -16.78
N ILE A 572 5.29 -21.81 -16.88
CA ILE A 572 6.27 -22.90 -16.80
C ILE A 572 6.13 -23.60 -15.44
N ARG A 573 6.16 -22.87 -14.32
CA ARG A 573 6.03 -23.46 -12.98
C ARG A 573 4.70 -24.16 -12.80
N ALA A 574 3.59 -23.53 -13.17
CA ALA A 574 2.26 -24.11 -13.01
C ALA A 574 2.11 -25.41 -13.82
N ILE A 575 2.59 -25.45 -15.06
CA ILE A 575 2.53 -26.64 -15.91
C ILE A 575 3.45 -27.72 -15.37
N VAL A 576 4.73 -27.42 -15.17
CA VAL A 576 5.76 -28.40 -14.79
C VAL A 576 5.45 -29.00 -13.42
N LEU A 577 5.12 -28.17 -12.42
CA LEU A 577 4.86 -28.63 -11.06
C LEU A 577 3.52 -29.36 -10.89
N SER A 578 2.59 -29.21 -11.85
CA SER A 578 1.34 -29.99 -11.87
C SER A 578 1.52 -31.44 -12.32
N GLN A 579 2.65 -31.77 -12.97
CA GLN A 579 2.91 -33.11 -13.46
C GLN A 579 3.39 -34.04 -12.35
N SER A 580 2.75 -35.20 -12.20
CA SER A 580 3.28 -36.28 -11.37
C SER A 580 4.41 -36.99 -12.14
N ILE A 581 5.66 -36.77 -11.74
CA ILE A 581 6.81 -37.34 -12.43
C ILE A 581 7.38 -38.53 -11.65
N SER A 582 7.65 -39.61 -12.39
CA SER A 582 8.34 -40.79 -11.86
C SER A 582 9.76 -40.89 -12.42
N PHE A 583 10.72 -41.16 -11.53
CA PHE A 583 12.12 -41.44 -11.86
C PHE A 583 12.39 -42.95 -11.94
N LYS A 584 11.34 -43.80 -12.06
CA LYS A 584 11.46 -45.27 -12.16
C LYS A 584 12.30 -45.75 -13.34
N PHE A 585 12.26 -45.03 -14.46
CA PHE A 585 12.84 -45.46 -15.73
C PHE A 585 13.99 -44.54 -16.17
N GLY A 586 14.77 -44.04 -15.21
CA GLY A 586 15.85 -43.08 -15.44
C GLY A 586 15.35 -41.64 -15.65
N GLN A 587 16.30 -40.73 -15.87
CA GLN A 587 16.04 -39.32 -16.10
C GLN A 587 15.85 -39.06 -17.60
N LYS A 588 14.64 -38.66 -18.01
CA LYS A 588 14.35 -38.16 -19.37
C LYS A 588 14.23 -36.64 -19.36
N GLU A 589 14.01 -36.04 -20.53
CA GLU A 589 13.89 -34.59 -20.70
C GLU A 589 12.84 -33.94 -19.77
N ALA A 590 11.67 -34.58 -19.61
CA ALA A 590 10.63 -34.09 -18.70
C ALA A 590 11.08 -34.05 -17.23
N GLN A 591 11.80 -35.09 -16.78
CA GLN A 591 12.41 -35.14 -15.44
C GLN A 591 13.46 -34.04 -15.29
N THR A 592 14.29 -33.80 -16.31
CA THR A 592 15.31 -32.75 -16.30
C THR A 592 14.66 -31.38 -16.15
N LEU A 593 13.66 -31.05 -16.97
CA LEU A 593 12.95 -29.76 -16.88
C LEU A 593 12.33 -29.55 -15.49
N TRP A 594 11.76 -30.60 -14.91
CA TRP A 594 11.18 -30.54 -13.58
C TRP A 594 12.22 -30.30 -12.48
N LEU A 595 13.41 -30.94 -12.60
CA LEU A 595 14.54 -30.67 -11.71
C LEU A 595 15.08 -29.25 -11.89
N GLU A 596 15.09 -28.69 -13.11
CA GLU A 596 15.52 -27.31 -13.35
C GLU A 596 14.58 -26.30 -12.69
N VAL A 597 13.26 -26.50 -12.77
CA VAL A 597 12.28 -25.65 -12.08
C VAL A 597 12.46 -25.73 -10.56
N LEU A 598 12.65 -26.93 -10.01
CA LEU A 598 12.95 -27.09 -8.57
C LEU A 598 14.26 -26.41 -8.17
N ARG A 599 15.33 -26.58 -8.96
CA ARG A 599 16.61 -25.92 -8.75
C ARG A 599 16.43 -24.40 -8.69
N ASP A 600 15.72 -23.82 -9.65
CA ASP A 600 15.55 -22.37 -9.72
C ASP A 600 14.72 -21.84 -8.54
N MET A 601 13.64 -22.54 -8.16
CA MET A 601 12.87 -22.22 -6.96
C MET A 601 13.69 -22.30 -5.66
N LEU A 602 14.55 -23.32 -5.54
CA LEU A 602 15.46 -23.47 -4.40
C LEU A 602 16.51 -22.36 -4.36
N ARG A 603 17.11 -22.01 -5.49
CA ARG A 603 18.08 -20.90 -5.57
C ARG A 603 17.45 -19.57 -5.18
N GLU A 604 16.21 -19.32 -5.60
CA GLU A 604 15.46 -18.13 -5.19
C GLU A 604 15.23 -18.10 -3.68
N SER A 605 14.90 -19.26 -3.08
CA SER A 605 14.74 -19.35 -1.62
C SER A 605 16.05 -19.03 -0.88
N TYR A 606 17.19 -19.51 -1.38
CA TYR A 606 18.50 -19.25 -0.76
C TYR A 606 18.89 -17.78 -0.85
N TRP A 607 18.60 -17.11 -1.97
CA TRP A 607 18.89 -15.69 -2.13
C TRP A 607 18.11 -14.80 -1.14
N LEU A 608 16.88 -15.20 -0.78
CA LEU A 608 16.11 -14.50 0.26
C LEU A 608 16.72 -14.64 1.66
N LEU A 609 17.37 -15.77 1.95
CA LEU A 609 18.07 -16.01 3.22
C LEU A 609 19.24 -15.04 3.41
N GLU A 610 20.02 -14.82 2.33
CA GLU A 610 21.18 -13.92 2.37
C GLU A 610 20.78 -12.44 2.46
N SER A 611 19.58 -12.07 1.99
CA SER A 611 19.14 -10.67 1.86
C SER A 611 18.34 -10.14 3.06
N ASN A 612 18.30 -10.84 4.20
CA ASN A 612 17.47 -10.50 5.37
C ASN A 612 15.98 -10.31 5.02
N GLY A 613 15.46 -11.12 4.08
CA GLY A 613 14.06 -11.11 3.67
C GLY A 613 13.09 -11.68 4.74
N PRO A 614 11.77 -11.72 4.46
CA PRO A 614 10.79 -12.29 5.38
C PRO A 614 11.14 -13.74 5.75
N TYR A 615 10.93 -14.09 7.02
CA TYR A 615 11.33 -15.35 7.66
C TYR A 615 10.68 -16.65 7.11
N THR A 616 9.96 -16.60 5.99
CA THR A 616 9.27 -17.75 5.40
C THR A 616 9.29 -17.65 3.86
N SER A 617 10.00 -18.57 3.20
CA SER A 617 10.01 -18.70 1.72
C SER A 617 8.75 -19.43 1.23
N LYS A 618 8.03 -18.81 0.29
CA LYS A 618 6.85 -19.42 -0.35
C LYS A 618 7.25 -20.54 -1.29
N ASN A 619 8.35 -20.38 -2.02
CA ASN A 619 8.88 -21.41 -2.91
C ASN A 619 9.17 -22.69 -2.11
N HIS A 620 9.76 -22.56 -0.93
CA HIS A 620 10.07 -23.71 -0.09
C HIS A 620 8.81 -24.47 0.36
N GLN A 621 7.78 -23.75 0.84
CA GLN A 621 6.51 -24.37 1.23
C GLN A 621 5.88 -25.10 0.04
N LYS A 622 5.92 -24.48 -1.15
CA LYS A 622 5.41 -25.10 -2.37
C LYS A 622 6.18 -26.37 -2.75
N ILE A 623 7.51 -26.37 -2.62
CA ILE A 623 8.35 -27.55 -2.85
C ILE A 623 7.97 -28.67 -1.88
N ARG A 624 7.81 -28.35 -0.59
CA ARG A 624 7.38 -29.32 0.42
C ARG A 624 6.04 -29.98 0.06
N ASP A 625 5.05 -29.17 -0.33
CA ASP A 625 3.72 -29.66 -0.74
C ASP A 625 3.81 -30.59 -1.96
N ILE A 626 4.61 -30.22 -2.96
CA ILE A 626 4.80 -31.00 -4.18
C ILE A 626 5.52 -32.33 -3.88
N LEU A 627 6.55 -32.29 -3.05
CA LEU A 627 7.36 -33.46 -2.73
C LEU A 627 6.67 -34.42 -1.76
N SER A 628 5.71 -33.97 -0.96
CA SER A 628 4.92 -34.84 -0.09
C SER A 628 4.23 -35.99 -0.83
N ASN A 629 3.91 -35.80 -2.11
CA ASN A 629 3.30 -36.79 -2.99
C ASN A 629 4.28 -37.37 -4.03
N SER A 630 5.59 -37.16 -3.85
CA SER A 630 6.62 -37.59 -4.79
C SER A 630 7.52 -38.66 -4.19
N GLU A 631 7.92 -39.63 -5.01
CA GLU A 631 8.95 -40.61 -4.64
C GLU A 631 10.37 -40.02 -4.72
N LEU A 632 10.54 -38.74 -5.10
CA LEU A 632 11.85 -38.13 -5.39
C LEU A 632 12.84 -38.32 -4.23
N LEU A 633 12.50 -37.89 -3.01
CA LEU A 633 13.43 -37.83 -1.88
C LEU A 633 13.96 -39.22 -1.45
N ASN A 634 13.24 -40.27 -1.81
CA ASN A 634 13.46 -41.63 -1.33
C ASN A 634 14.10 -42.53 -2.40
N ARG A 635 14.53 -41.95 -3.53
CA ARG A 635 15.01 -42.73 -4.68
C ARG A 635 16.50 -43.13 -4.55
N PRO A 636 16.84 -44.38 -4.96
CA PRO A 636 18.21 -44.81 -5.14
C PRO A 636 18.94 -44.01 -6.23
N VAL A 637 20.27 -43.97 -6.11
CA VAL A 637 21.22 -43.41 -7.09
C VAL A 637 21.12 -44.11 -8.45
N SER A 638 20.71 -45.38 -8.47
CA SER A 638 20.45 -46.19 -9.67
C SER A 638 19.02 -46.75 -9.65
N GLY A 639 18.31 -46.70 -10.78
CA GLY A 639 16.92 -47.12 -10.88
C GLY A 639 16.68 -48.53 -10.31
N TYR A 640 15.65 -48.66 -9.46
CA TYR A 640 15.21 -49.93 -8.86
C TYR A 640 15.43 -51.13 -9.79
N SER A 641 16.31 -52.05 -9.38
CA SER A 641 16.51 -53.35 -10.03
C SER A 641 16.94 -53.30 -11.52
N GLN A 642 17.35 -52.14 -12.04
CA GLN A 642 17.90 -52.04 -13.39
C GLN A 642 19.40 -52.33 -13.37
N LYS A 643 19.81 -53.36 -14.11
CA LYS A 643 21.23 -53.74 -14.25
C LYS A 643 22.08 -52.68 -14.98
N ASP A 644 21.44 -51.82 -15.79
CA ASP A 644 22.10 -50.83 -16.67
C ASP A 644 21.48 -49.42 -16.52
N ALA A 645 21.15 -48.98 -15.30
CA ALA A 645 20.80 -47.58 -15.11
C ALA A 645 22.07 -46.72 -15.26
N GLY A 646 22.10 -45.82 -16.25
CA GLY A 646 23.18 -44.85 -16.41
C GLY A 646 23.39 -44.03 -15.12
N SER A 647 24.60 -43.49 -14.94
CA SER A 647 24.92 -42.65 -13.78
C SER A 647 23.94 -41.47 -13.67
N PRO A 648 23.44 -41.13 -12.47
CA PRO A 648 22.53 -40.01 -12.29
C PRO A 648 23.20 -38.70 -12.70
N SER A 649 22.41 -37.74 -13.18
CA SER A 649 22.95 -36.43 -13.54
C SER A 649 23.38 -35.65 -12.31
N ASP A 650 24.37 -34.76 -12.48
CA ASP A 650 24.81 -33.84 -11.42
C ASP A 650 23.66 -32.98 -10.90
N LEU A 651 22.71 -32.58 -11.78
CA LEU A 651 21.51 -31.83 -11.40
C LEU A 651 20.62 -32.65 -10.46
N PHE A 652 20.39 -33.93 -10.75
CA PHE A 652 19.61 -34.82 -9.89
C PHE A 652 20.27 -34.95 -8.51
N CYS A 653 21.58 -35.25 -8.49
CA CYS A 653 22.33 -35.43 -7.24
C CYS A 653 22.35 -34.14 -6.40
N ALA A 654 22.68 -33.00 -7.01
CA ALA A 654 22.73 -31.72 -6.31
C ALA A 654 21.36 -31.30 -5.76
N THR A 655 20.28 -31.50 -6.52
CA THR A 655 18.91 -31.20 -6.07
C THR A 655 18.50 -32.07 -4.89
N GLN A 656 18.80 -33.39 -4.94
CA GLN A 656 18.54 -34.32 -3.84
C GLN A 656 19.30 -33.95 -2.56
N LEU A 657 20.56 -33.55 -2.72
CA LEU A 657 21.41 -33.12 -1.61
C LEU A 657 20.87 -31.83 -1.00
N CYS A 658 20.54 -30.82 -1.82
CA CYS A 658 19.91 -29.60 -1.35
C CYS A 658 18.61 -29.84 -0.56
N LEU A 659 17.85 -30.88 -0.90
CA LEU A 659 16.61 -31.26 -0.22
C LEU A 659 16.81 -32.17 1.00
N THR A 660 18.03 -32.36 1.49
CA THR A 660 18.32 -33.30 2.60
C THR A 660 17.55 -32.95 3.87
N GLY A 661 17.32 -31.67 4.17
CA GLY A 661 16.61 -31.24 5.37
C GLY A 661 15.13 -31.65 5.33
N LEU A 662 14.52 -31.56 4.16
CA LEU A 662 13.16 -32.09 3.92
C LEU A 662 13.13 -33.62 3.93
N ALA A 663 14.17 -34.27 3.42
CA ALA A 663 14.26 -35.74 3.43
C ALA A 663 14.39 -36.30 4.87
N LEU A 664 15.05 -35.57 5.77
CA LEU A 664 15.20 -35.94 7.19
C LEU A 664 13.96 -35.65 8.04
N ASP A 665 12.91 -35.05 7.48
CA ASP A 665 11.65 -34.80 8.16
C ASP A 665 10.84 -36.11 8.26
N PRO A 666 10.56 -36.63 9.48
CA PRO A 666 9.80 -37.86 9.66
C PRO A 666 8.38 -37.81 9.06
N LEU A 667 7.81 -36.62 8.86
CA LEU A 667 6.48 -36.44 8.25
C LEU A 667 6.50 -36.57 6.73
N MET A 668 7.67 -36.49 6.10
CA MET A 668 7.82 -36.55 4.63
C MET A 668 8.43 -37.86 4.14
N SER A 669 9.17 -38.57 4.99
CA SER A 669 10.00 -39.68 4.55
C SER A 669 9.20 -40.95 4.25
N VAL A 670 9.46 -41.53 3.08
CA VAL A 670 9.11 -42.93 2.77
C VAL A 670 10.33 -43.78 3.11
N GLN A 671 10.13 -45.05 3.42
CA GLN A 671 11.18 -45.97 3.84
C GLN A 671 12.33 -46.08 2.82
N CYS A 672 13.56 -45.70 3.23
CA CYS A 672 14.77 -45.90 2.44
C CYS A 672 15.27 -47.35 2.55
N LEU A 673 15.42 -48.02 1.42
CA LEU A 673 15.86 -49.41 1.35
C LEU A 673 17.38 -49.53 1.34
N ARG A 674 17.89 -50.72 1.70
CA ARG A 674 19.33 -51.00 1.76
C ARG A 674 19.97 -50.92 0.37
N THR A 675 19.20 -51.25 -0.66
CA THR A 675 19.60 -51.17 -2.05
C THR A 675 19.77 -49.74 -2.56
N ASP A 676 19.39 -48.72 -1.76
CA ASP A 676 19.38 -47.34 -2.23
C ASP A 676 20.71 -46.60 -2.09
N TYR A 677 21.68 -47.25 -1.47
CA TYR A 677 23.05 -46.77 -1.41
C TYR A 677 24.06 -47.94 -1.41
N ASP A 678 25.28 -47.65 -1.85
CA ASP A 678 26.39 -48.58 -1.82
C ASP A 678 27.22 -48.33 -0.54
N VAL A 679 27.21 -49.30 0.38
CA VAL A 679 27.96 -49.20 1.65
C VAL A 679 29.47 -49.15 1.43
N GLY A 680 29.97 -49.79 0.36
CA GLY A 680 31.36 -49.75 -0.04
C GLY A 680 31.77 -48.33 -0.46
N VAL A 681 30.89 -47.59 -1.13
CA VAL A 681 31.12 -46.18 -1.47
C VAL A 681 31.06 -45.30 -0.21
N VAL A 682 30.11 -45.54 0.69
CA VAL A 682 29.94 -44.79 1.94
C VAL A 682 31.19 -44.86 2.84
N TYR A 683 31.79 -46.05 2.98
CA TYR A 683 33.00 -46.26 3.80
C TYR A 683 34.32 -46.24 3.00
N GLY A 684 34.26 -46.04 1.68
CA GLY A 684 35.45 -46.06 0.80
C GLY A 684 36.20 -47.40 0.83
N TYR A 685 35.52 -48.50 0.55
CA TYR A 685 36.05 -49.86 0.65
C TYR A 685 37.09 -50.20 -0.42
N ARG A 686 38.30 -50.63 0.01
CA ARG A 686 39.47 -50.97 -0.84
C ARG A 686 39.92 -49.89 -1.83
N ALA A 687 39.54 -48.63 -1.61
CA ALA A 687 40.16 -47.52 -2.31
C ALA A 687 41.59 -47.38 -1.78
N GLU A 688 42.61 -47.74 -2.58
CA GLU A 688 44.04 -47.69 -2.20
C GLU A 688 44.51 -46.29 -1.82
N ASN A 689 43.77 -45.25 -2.20
CA ASN A 689 43.80 -43.92 -1.62
C ASN A 689 42.35 -43.45 -1.49
N SER A 690 41.93 -43.01 -0.31
CA SER A 690 40.63 -42.37 -0.08
C SER A 690 40.47 -41.20 -1.05
N ARG A 691 39.80 -41.40 -2.20
CA ARG A 691 39.56 -40.30 -3.13
C ARG A 691 38.87 -39.17 -2.35
N PRO A 692 39.46 -37.96 -2.34
CA PRO A 692 38.90 -36.84 -1.59
C PRO A 692 37.51 -36.53 -2.12
N ILE A 693 36.62 -36.07 -1.25
CA ILE A 693 35.25 -35.69 -1.63
C ILE A 693 35.27 -34.54 -2.67
N VAL A 694 36.31 -33.72 -2.60
CA VAL A 694 36.55 -32.59 -3.51
C VAL A 694 37.87 -32.80 -4.23
N LEU A 695 37.84 -32.80 -5.56
CA LEU A 695 39.03 -32.86 -6.41
C LEU A 695 38.97 -31.73 -7.44
N GLU A 696 39.97 -30.84 -7.46
CA GLU A 696 40.05 -29.73 -8.43
C GLU A 696 38.72 -28.93 -8.54
N ASN A 697 38.15 -28.52 -7.40
CA ASN A 697 36.85 -27.82 -7.30
C ASN A 697 35.61 -28.58 -7.81
N LYS A 698 35.73 -29.85 -8.16
CA LYS A 698 34.59 -30.72 -8.49
C LYS A 698 34.20 -31.61 -7.31
N LEU A 699 32.91 -31.62 -6.97
CA LEU A 699 32.35 -32.48 -5.92
C LEU A 699 31.98 -33.86 -6.46
N ASP A 700 32.29 -34.91 -5.71
CA ASP A 700 31.70 -36.23 -5.92
C ASP A 700 30.27 -36.26 -5.34
N LEU A 701 29.34 -35.66 -6.09
CA LEU A 701 27.92 -35.57 -5.72
C LEU A 701 27.27 -36.94 -5.55
N GLN A 702 27.76 -37.96 -6.26
CA GLN A 702 27.23 -39.32 -6.16
C GLN A 702 27.62 -39.97 -4.84
N LYS A 703 28.89 -39.86 -4.43
CA LYS A 703 29.37 -40.32 -3.11
C LYS A 703 28.62 -39.63 -1.98
N LEU A 704 28.43 -38.31 -2.06
CA LEU A 704 27.65 -37.55 -1.07
C LEU A 704 26.21 -38.03 -0.99
N LEU A 705 25.57 -38.32 -2.12
CA LEU A 705 24.19 -38.82 -2.14
C LEU A 705 24.08 -40.23 -1.52
N HIS A 706 25.07 -41.10 -1.74
CA HIS A 706 25.14 -42.39 -1.04
C HIS A 706 25.25 -42.22 0.47
N ILE A 707 26.10 -41.31 0.95
CA ILE A 707 26.22 -40.98 2.38
C ILE A 707 24.91 -40.44 2.95
N ARG A 708 24.25 -39.54 2.22
CA ARG A 708 22.95 -38.98 2.58
C ARG A 708 21.87 -40.06 2.69
N ASN A 709 21.80 -40.98 1.74
CA ASN A 709 20.84 -42.09 1.77
C ASN A 709 21.13 -43.11 2.88
N PHE A 710 22.41 -43.35 3.19
CA PHE A 710 22.80 -44.14 4.37
C PHE A 710 22.21 -43.53 5.65
N TRP A 711 22.36 -42.22 5.85
CA TRP A 711 21.79 -41.53 7.01
C TRP A 711 20.26 -41.48 7.00
N LEU A 712 19.64 -41.31 5.84
CA LEU A 712 18.18 -41.36 5.68
C LEU A 712 17.62 -42.67 6.22
N ARG A 713 18.22 -43.81 5.84
CA ARG A 713 17.83 -45.13 6.33
C ARG A 713 18.04 -45.26 7.84
N HIS A 714 19.24 -44.96 8.34
CA HIS A 714 19.57 -45.21 9.74
C HIS A 714 18.83 -44.29 10.72
N LEU A 715 18.47 -43.08 10.31
CA LEU A 715 17.74 -42.13 11.16
C LEU A 715 16.22 -42.33 11.12
N LEU A 716 15.65 -42.75 9.98
CA LEU A 716 14.20 -42.76 9.77
C LEU A 716 13.57 -44.15 9.66
N CYS A 717 14.34 -45.21 9.39
CA CYS A 717 13.79 -46.57 9.24
C CYS A 717 13.62 -47.24 10.62
N PRO A 718 12.39 -47.61 11.04
CA PRO A 718 12.15 -48.21 12.35
C PRO A 718 12.80 -49.59 12.57
N THR A 719 13.13 -50.29 11.47
CA THR A 719 13.81 -51.59 11.55
C THR A 719 15.28 -51.47 11.91
N GLU A 720 15.87 -50.29 11.78
CA GLU A 720 17.26 -50.02 12.20
C GLU A 720 17.25 -49.63 13.68
N ALA A 721 17.64 -50.55 14.57
CA ALA A 721 17.50 -50.36 16.02
C ALA A 721 18.52 -49.38 16.64
N THR A 722 19.42 -48.81 15.84
CA THR A 722 20.62 -48.10 16.31
C THR A 722 20.41 -46.58 16.41
N PHE A 723 20.39 -45.89 15.27
CA PHE A 723 20.30 -44.42 15.22
C PHE A 723 18.85 -43.91 15.22
N HIS A 724 17.90 -44.72 14.72
CA HIS A 724 16.49 -44.32 14.59
C HIS A 724 15.86 -43.97 15.94
N ALA A 725 16.03 -44.83 16.93
CA ALA A 725 15.47 -44.63 18.27
C ALA A 725 16.01 -43.34 18.92
N SER A 726 17.29 -43.02 18.69
CA SER A 726 17.88 -41.77 19.17
C SER A 726 17.31 -40.55 18.43
N TYR A 727 17.22 -40.63 17.10
CA TYR A 727 16.79 -39.52 16.26
C TYR A 727 15.32 -39.16 16.46
N ILE A 728 14.42 -40.14 16.50
CA ILE A 728 12.98 -39.89 16.68
C ILE A 728 12.70 -39.30 18.07
N ASN A 729 13.45 -39.68 19.09
CA ASN A 729 13.29 -39.17 20.46
C ASN A 729 13.95 -37.80 20.71
N LEU A 730 14.71 -37.25 19.75
CA LEU A 730 15.22 -35.88 19.85
C LEU A 730 14.06 -34.89 20.02
N ALA A 731 14.20 -33.98 20.98
CA ALA A 731 13.27 -32.87 21.11
C ALA A 731 13.23 -32.06 19.80
N PRO A 732 12.07 -31.51 19.38
CA PRO A 732 11.93 -30.80 18.10
C PRO A 732 12.99 -29.71 17.87
N ARG A 733 13.42 -29.03 18.95
CA ARG A 733 14.48 -28.00 18.93
C ARG A 733 15.90 -28.48 18.59
N TYR A 734 16.14 -29.79 18.52
CA TYR A 734 17.42 -30.40 18.18
C TYR A 734 17.36 -31.20 16.88
N LYS A 735 16.17 -31.39 16.31
CA LYS A 735 15.99 -31.97 14.98
C LYS A 735 16.32 -30.91 13.92
N PRO A 736 16.68 -31.31 12.69
CA PRO A 736 16.77 -30.37 11.57
C PRO A 736 15.45 -29.59 11.46
N ARG A 737 15.50 -28.25 11.60
CA ARG A 737 14.29 -27.44 11.48
C ARG A 737 13.78 -27.46 10.05
N SER A 738 12.45 -27.43 9.90
CA SER A 738 11.83 -27.12 8.62
C SER A 738 12.24 -25.71 8.17
N TRP A 739 12.40 -25.46 6.87
CA TRP A 739 13.00 -24.21 6.40
C TRP A 739 12.11 -22.95 6.62
N GLY A 740 10.98 -23.08 7.32
CA GLY A 740 10.02 -22.00 7.60
C GLY A 740 10.22 -21.26 8.94
N GLU A 741 11.09 -21.74 9.83
CA GLU A 741 11.42 -21.03 11.08
C GLU A 741 12.81 -20.42 10.96
N LEU A 742 12.89 -19.26 10.31
CA LEU A 742 14.14 -18.55 10.10
C LEU A 742 14.48 -17.69 11.33
N ALA A 743 15.50 -18.09 12.08
CA ALA A 743 16.28 -17.14 12.89
C ALA A 743 17.42 -16.58 12.02
N PRO A 744 17.85 -15.32 12.23
CA PRO A 744 19.00 -14.74 11.54
C PRO A 744 20.27 -15.56 11.76
N SER A 745 21.29 -15.26 10.96
CA SER A 745 22.62 -15.87 10.96
C SER A 745 23.32 -15.79 12.32
N ASP A 746 22.90 -16.61 13.28
CA ASP A 746 23.71 -16.88 14.46
C ASP A 746 24.78 -17.88 14.03
N ASP A 747 25.91 -17.34 13.56
CA ASP A 747 27.15 -18.10 13.37
C ASP A 747 27.63 -18.75 14.69
N GLU A 748 26.99 -18.43 15.81
CA GLU A 748 27.23 -19.00 17.14
C GLU A 748 26.41 -20.26 17.47
N LEU A 749 25.43 -20.65 16.65
CA LEU A 749 24.64 -21.86 16.91
C LEU A 749 25.48 -23.14 16.72
N PRO A 750 25.43 -24.08 17.68
CA PRO A 750 26.19 -25.32 17.56
C PRO A 750 25.61 -26.22 16.46
N TRP A 751 26.50 -26.90 15.75
CA TRP A 751 26.18 -28.01 14.85
C TRP A 751 25.82 -29.25 15.66
N MET A 752 24.75 -29.94 15.28
CA MET A 752 24.24 -31.14 15.94
C MET A 752 24.25 -32.29 14.96
N GLY A 753 24.66 -33.49 15.34
CA GLY A 753 24.80 -34.55 14.34
C GLY A 753 25.17 -35.93 14.86
N TYR A 754 25.38 -36.84 13.92
CA TYR A 754 25.82 -38.21 14.14
C TYR A 754 27.04 -38.54 13.28
N ALA A 755 27.90 -39.41 13.80
CA ALA A 755 28.99 -40.03 13.08
C ALA A 755 28.90 -41.54 13.28
N SER A 756 29.12 -42.31 12.21
CA SER A 756 29.17 -43.77 12.27
C SER A 756 30.62 -44.23 12.13
N CYS A 757 30.96 -45.36 12.76
CA CYS A 757 32.25 -46.04 12.65
C CYS A 757 32.04 -47.50 12.24
N VAL A 758 33.06 -48.14 11.66
CA VAL A 758 33.15 -49.60 11.58
C VAL A 758 34.50 -50.05 12.12
N HIS A 759 34.49 -50.58 13.35
CA HIS A 759 35.68 -51.12 14.03
C HIS A 759 35.49 -52.59 14.45
N PRO A 760 36.44 -53.51 14.21
CA PRO A 760 37.58 -53.33 13.31
C PRO A 760 37.11 -53.33 11.85
N TYR A 761 37.88 -52.69 10.98
CA TYR A 761 37.59 -52.61 9.55
C TYR A 761 37.54 -54.01 8.88
N PRO A 762 36.44 -54.37 8.20
CA PRO A 762 36.27 -55.72 7.68
C PRO A 762 37.17 -56.01 6.48
N ARG A 763 37.70 -57.24 6.40
CA ARG A 763 38.53 -57.73 5.28
C ARG A 763 37.74 -58.06 4.00
N SER A 764 36.41 -58.17 4.12
CA SER A 764 35.48 -58.54 3.04
C SER A 764 34.31 -57.56 2.97
N LEU A 765 33.91 -57.17 1.75
CA LEU A 765 32.75 -56.28 1.53
C LEU A 765 31.47 -56.91 2.07
N LYS A 766 31.31 -58.22 1.97
CA LYS A 766 30.14 -58.93 2.50
C LYS A 766 29.96 -58.70 4.00
N ILE A 767 31.08 -58.70 4.76
CA ILE A 767 31.03 -58.43 6.20
C ILE A 767 30.63 -56.97 6.46
N LEU A 768 31.05 -56.02 5.62
CA LEU A 768 30.61 -54.63 5.69
C LEU A 768 29.13 -54.45 5.31
N GLU A 769 28.63 -55.25 4.37
CA GLU A 769 27.22 -55.24 3.98
C GLU A 769 26.31 -55.80 5.08
N ASP A 770 26.79 -56.84 5.77
CA ASP A 770 26.13 -57.46 6.93
C ASP A 770 26.25 -56.54 8.17
N ARG A 771 27.43 -55.94 8.40
CA ARG A 771 27.80 -55.08 9.53
C ARG A 771 27.93 -53.63 9.05
N GLN A 772 26.78 -52.97 8.89
CA GLN A 772 26.69 -51.64 8.28
C GLN A 772 27.25 -50.53 9.19
N THR A 773 27.18 -50.73 10.51
CA THR A 773 27.70 -49.80 11.51
C THR A 773 28.27 -50.54 12.73
N CYS A 774 29.09 -49.85 13.54
CA CYS A 774 29.51 -50.35 14.85
C CYS A 774 28.37 -50.36 15.87
N ALA A 775 27.28 -49.63 15.62
CA ALA A 775 26.12 -49.63 16.49
C ALA A 775 25.31 -50.94 16.40
N ASP A 776 25.51 -51.73 15.34
CA ASP A 776 24.85 -53.04 15.14
C ASP A 776 25.43 -54.14 16.04
N LEU A 777 26.52 -53.87 16.78
CA LEU A 777 27.20 -54.83 17.65
C LEU A 777 26.59 -54.80 19.05
N ASP A 778 26.19 -55.98 19.53
CA ASP A 778 25.69 -56.35 20.87
C ASP A 778 26.38 -55.63 22.05
N THR A 779 26.14 -54.33 22.17
CA THR A 779 26.50 -53.50 23.29
C THR A 779 25.20 -52.94 23.85
N ASN A 780 25.05 -52.95 25.17
CA ASN A 780 23.85 -52.57 25.92
C ASN A 780 23.37 -51.10 25.72
N CYS A 781 23.77 -50.42 24.66
CA CYS A 781 23.35 -49.06 24.33
C CYS A 781 22.14 -49.10 23.39
N ALA A 782 20.93 -49.06 23.96
CA ALA A 782 19.69 -48.93 23.21
C ALA A 782 19.55 -47.59 22.44
N GLN A 783 20.50 -46.65 22.60
CA GLN A 783 20.47 -45.33 21.97
C GLN A 783 21.88 -44.83 21.65
N VAL A 784 22.15 -44.49 20.38
CA VAL A 784 23.38 -43.79 19.97
C VAL A 784 23.27 -42.30 20.30
N ARG A 785 24.24 -41.71 20.99
CA ARG A 785 24.17 -40.30 21.39
C ARG A 785 24.55 -39.36 20.24
N PHE A 786 23.81 -38.26 20.09
CA PHE A 786 24.15 -37.20 19.13
C PHE A 786 25.29 -36.32 19.65
N GLN A 787 26.06 -35.74 18.73
CA GLN A 787 27.20 -34.88 19.01
C GLN A 787 26.82 -33.40 18.83
N SER A 788 27.37 -32.53 19.66
CA SER A 788 27.28 -31.07 19.52
C SER A 788 28.66 -30.50 19.20
N LEU A 789 28.76 -29.70 18.15
CA LEU A 789 29.99 -29.08 17.66
C LEU A 789 29.79 -27.57 17.64
N SER A 790 30.45 -26.86 18.56
CA SER A 790 30.46 -25.39 18.60
C SER A 790 31.76 -24.88 17.98
N VAL A 791 31.67 -24.02 16.98
CA VAL A 791 32.82 -23.46 16.26
C VAL A 791 32.83 -21.95 16.36
N LYS A 792 34.02 -21.35 16.40
CA LYS A 792 34.27 -19.92 16.39
C LYS A 792 35.33 -19.59 15.34
N PRO A 793 35.16 -18.51 14.55
CA PRO A 793 36.16 -18.10 13.58
C PRO A 793 37.48 -17.75 14.27
N ASP A 794 38.59 -18.16 13.68
CA ASP A 794 39.95 -17.86 14.16
C ASP A 794 40.88 -17.74 12.96
N PRO A 795 41.44 -16.54 12.68
CA PRO A 795 42.21 -16.28 11.46
C PRO A 795 43.56 -17.00 11.41
N ASN A 796 43.99 -17.70 12.46
CA ASN A 796 45.29 -18.35 12.49
C ASN A 796 45.37 -19.54 11.49
N PRO A 797 46.24 -19.48 10.45
CA PRO A 797 46.38 -20.56 9.49
C PRO A 797 46.97 -21.84 10.09
N LEU A 798 47.64 -21.75 11.25
CA LEU A 798 48.15 -22.93 11.98
C LEU A 798 47.04 -23.81 12.55
N ASN A 799 45.77 -23.35 12.52
CA ASN A 799 44.62 -24.20 12.81
C ASN A 799 44.54 -25.43 11.88
N TRP A 800 45.24 -25.44 10.74
CA TRP A 800 45.44 -26.62 9.91
C TRP A 800 46.94 -26.88 9.62
N PRO A 801 47.65 -27.66 10.46
CA PRO A 801 49.09 -27.85 10.32
C PRO A 801 49.46 -28.68 9.07
N PRO A 802 50.69 -28.50 8.53
CA PRO A 802 51.15 -29.20 7.33
C PRO A 802 51.05 -30.73 7.38
N ILE A 803 51.16 -31.33 8.57
CA ILE A 803 51.07 -32.79 8.75
C ILE A 803 49.71 -33.35 8.28
N LEU A 804 48.62 -32.61 8.47
CA LEU A 804 47.28 -33.00 8.03
C LEU A 804 47.07 -32.87 6.51
N GLN A 805 47.96 -32.17 5.80
CA GLN A 805 47.89 -32.04 4.34
C GLN A 805 48.20 -33.36 3.61
N SER A 806 48.92 -34.26 4.28
CA SER A 806 49.17 -35.62 3.80
C SER A 806 47.90 -36.48 3.75
N VAL A 807 46.92 -36.17 4.59
CA VAL A 807 45.64 -36.88 4.72
C VAL A 807 44.57 -36.22 3.85
N VAL A 808 44.50 -34.89 3.89
CA VAL A 808 43.55 -34.08 3.11
C VAL A 808 44.33 -33.12 2.23
N SER A 809 44.34 -33.38 0.91
CA SER A 809 45.02 -32.51 -0.04
C SER A 809 44.38 -31.12 -0.09
N LEU A 810 45.23 -30.09 -0.03
CA LEU A 810 44.85 -28.68 -0.14
C LEU A 810 45.26 -28.13 -1.50
N ASP A 811 44.41 -27.30 -2.10
CA ASP A 811 44.82 -26.43 -3.19
C ASP A 811 45.56 -25.20 -2.59
N PRO A 812 46.83 -24.96 -2.95
CA PRO A 812 47.59 -23.81 -2.46
C PRO A 812 47.10 -22.46 -3.02
N LEU A 813 46.24 -22.43 -4.05
CA LEU A 813 45.80 -21.19 -4.73
C LEU A 813 44.48 -20.62 -4.21
N ASN A 814 43.80 -21.25 -3.25
CA ASN A 814 42.51 -20.77 -2.75
C ASN A 814 42.68 -19.74 -1.60
N PHE A 815 42.58 -18.46 -1.93
CA PHE A 815 42.76 -17.33 -1.00
C PHE A 815 41.54 -17.05 -0.09
N GLU A 816 40.39 -17.71 -0.30
CA GLU A 816 39.15 -17.47 0.45
C GLU A 816 38.96 -18.42 1.65
N ARG A 817 40.03 -19.09 2.10
CA ARG A 817 39.96 -20.03 3.22
C ARG A 817 39.77 -19.31 4.55
N SER A 818 38.70 -19.69 5.25
CA SER A 818 38.38 -19.23 6.61
C SER A 818 38.70 -20.30 7.63
N TYR A 819 39.53 -19.98 8.63
CA TYR A 819 39.92 -20.91 9.69
C TYR A 819 39.03 -20.77 10.92
N PHE A 820 38.89 -21.85 11.69
CA PHE A 820 38.08 -21.86 12.90
C PHE A 820 38.65 -22.80 13.97
N ARG A 821 38.23 -22.54 15.20
CA ARG A 821 38.46 -23.40 16.37
C ARG A 821 37.13 -23.69 17.05
N GLY A 822 37.03 -24.83 17.71
CA GLY A 822 35.77 -25.27 18.28
C GLY A 822 35.92 -26.30 19.37
N ILE A 823 34.78 -26.78 19.84
CA ILE A 823 34.65 -27.75 20.90
C ILE A 823 33.54 -28.74 20.53
N ARG A 824 33.82 -30.04 20.66
CA ARG A 824 32.81 -31.10 20.61
C ARG A 824 32.34 -31.41 22.04
N ARG A 825 31.02 -31.48 22.24
CA ARG A 825 30.37 -31.89 23.49
C ARG A 825 29.41 -33.04 23.24
N THR A 826 29.37 -33.99 24.18
CA THR A 826 28.31 -34.98 24.28
C THR A 826 27.38 -34.59 25.45
N PRO A 827 26.07 -34.43 25.25
CA PRO A 827 25.17 -33.70 26.18
C PRO A 827 25.08 -34.22 27.63
N ASP A 828 25.41 -35.49 27.90
CA ASP A 828 25.06 -36.15 29.18
C ASP A 828 26.26 -36.67 30.01
N TYR A 829 27.51 -36.38 29.63
CA TYR A 829 28.68 -36.67 30.48
C TYR A 829 29.13 -35.41 31.23
N VAL A 830 28.70 -35.29 32.48
CA VAL A 830 29.00 -34.15 33.36
C VAL A 830 30.49 -34.08 33.78
N VAL A 831 31.36 -35.02 33.37
CA VAL A 831 32.71 -35.19 33.95
C VAL A 831 33.86 -35.36 32.93
N GLN A 832 33.64 -35.30 31.61
CA GLN A 832 34.76 -35.40 30.65
C GLN A 832 35.18 -34.02 30.11
N PRO A 833 36.50 -33.76 29.96
CA PRO A 833 36.98 -32.57 29.26
C PRO A 833 36.48 -32.61 27.83
N PRO A 834 36.07 -31.46 27.26
CA PRO A 834 35.46 -31.48 25.95
C PRO A 834 36.52 -31.62 24.85
N ASP A 835 36.22 -32.33 23.77
CA ASP A 835 37.22 -32.52 22.71
C ASP A 835 37.43 -31.23 21.93
N LEU A 836 38.70 -30.97 21.59
CA LEU A 836 39.09 -29.76 20.91
C LEU A 836 38.95 -29.94 19.40
N VAL A 837 38.48 -28.89 18.74
CA VAL A 837 38.29 -28.87 17.28
C VAL A 837 39.10 -27.74 16.67
N ARG A 838 39.74 -28.03 15.55
CA ARG A 838 40.44 -27.07 14.69
C ARG A 838 40.15 -27.39 13.23
N GLY A 839 39.97 -26.38 12.39
CA GLY A 839 39.59 -26.63 11.01
C GLY A 839 39.56 -25.39 10.13
N PHE A 840 39.10 -25.59 8.91
CA PHE A 840 38.87 -24.53 7.95
C PHE A 840 37.64 -24.82 7.08
N CYS A 841 37.06 -23.75 6.54
CA CYS A 841 36.06 -23.77 5.48
C CYS A 841 36.56 -22.97 4.28
N GLU A 842 36.36 -23.49 3.08
CA GLU A 842 36.66 -22.81 1.82
C GLU A 842 35.47 -22.93 0.85
N PRO A 843 35.13 -21.86 0.11
CA PRO A 843 34.07 -21.91 -0.88
C PRO A 843 34.52 -22.70 -2.13
N ILE A 844 33.57 -23.38 -2.76
CA ILE A 844 33.75 -24.03 -4.06
C ILE A 844 33.14 -23.11 -5.12
N ALA A 845 33.99 -22.48 -5.94
CA ALA A 845 33.58 -21.45 -6.89
C ALA A 845 32.68 -21.99 -8.02
N ASP A 846 32.92 -23.22 -8.46
CA ASP A 846 32.20 -23.81 -9.59
C ASP A 846 30.79 -24.28 -9.19
N PHE A 847 29.83 -24.05 -10.08
CA PHE A 847 28.45 -24.51 -9.90
C PHE A 847 28.37 -26.04 -9.95
N GLN A 848 27.85 -26.66 -8.89
CA GLN A 848 27.66 -28.11 -8.82
C GLN A 848 26.19 -28.43 -9.03
N GLY A 849 25.88 -29.15 -10.12
CA GLY A 849 24.50 -29.45 -10.52
C GLY A 849 23.61 -28.21 -10.68
N GLY A 850 24.19 -27.05 -11.01
CA GLY A 850 23.50 -25.77 -11.18
C GLY A 850 23.26 -24.95 -9.90
N PHE A 851 23.78 -25.40 -8.75
CA PHE A 851 23.75 -24.65 -7.49
C PHE A 851 25.12 -24.02 -7.18
N SER A 852 25.10 -22.77 -6.70
CA SER A 852 26.25 -22.08 -6.11
C SER A 852 26.22 -22.16 -4.59
N GLY A 853 27.29 -21.75 -3.90
CA GLY A 853 27.31 -21.65 -2.43
C GLY A 853 27.75 -22.92 -1.70
N TRP A 854 28.25 -23.92 -2.42
CA TRP A 854 28.88 -25.10 -1.83
C TRP A 854 30.16 -24.69 -1.09
N ARG A 855 30.37 -25.20 0.13
CA ARG A 855 31.60 -24.94 0.89
C ARG A 855 32.22 -26.25 1.34
N ARG A 856 33.50 -26.45 1.08
CA ARG A 856 34.27 -27.55 1.66
C ARG A 856 34.59 -27.19 3.11
N ILE A 857 34.46 -28.16 4.00
CA ILE A 857 34.81 -28.02 5.41
C ILE A 857 35.67 -29.20 5.83
N CYS A 858 36.81 -28.90 6.44
CA CYS A 858 37.73 -29.88 6.98
C CYS A 858 38.04 -29.51 8.43
N PHE A 859 37.94 -30.47 9.34
CA PHE A 859 38.24 -30.24 10.75
C PHE A 859 38.84 -31.49 11.39
N VAL A 860 39.65 -31.28 12.40
CA VAL A 860 40.21 -32.33 13.25
C VAL A 860 39.61 -32.21 14.63
N ILE A 861 39.19 -33.33 15.18
CA ILE A 861 38.79 -33.47 16.59
C ILE A 861 39.90 -34.23 17.29
N TYR A 862 40.42 -33.68 18.38
CA TYR A 862 41.52 -34.31 19.11
C TYR A 862 41.40 -34.19 20.62
N GLN A 863 42.04 -35.13 21.29
CA GLN A 863 42.19 -35.18 22.74
C GLN A 863 43.65 -35.56 23.08
N TRP A 864 44.27 -34.84 24.01
CA TRP A 864 45.68 -35.00 24.37
C TRP A 864 45.87 -35.02 25.90
N ASP A 865 46.95 -35.65 26.37
CA ASP A 865 47.24 -35.79 27.80
C ASP A 865 47.68 -34.46 28.42
N GLN A 866 46.99 -34.00 29.47
CA GLN A 866 47.41 -32.84 30.24
C GLN A 866 47.87 -33.30 31.62
N GLU A 867 49.18 -33.47 31.82
CA GLU A 867 49.75 -33.63 33.16
C GLU A 867 49.65 -32.33 33.99
N GLN A 868 49.37 -31.17 33.38
CA GLN A 868 49.14 -29.90 34.08
C GLN A 868 48.06 -29.03 33.41
N PRO A 869 47.11 -28.45 34.16
CA PRO A 869 46.12 -27.52 33.62
C PRO A 869 46.80 -26.25 33.07
N PRO A 870 46.19 -25.53 32.11
CA PRO A 870 46.81 -24.38 31.47
C PRO A 870 47.17 -23.29 32.50
N VAL A 871 48.44 -22.89 32.50
CA VAL A 871 48.93 -21.73 33.27
C VAL A 871 48.34 -20.46 32.65
N LEU A 872 47.41 -19.82 33.36
CA LEU A 872 47.02 -18.44 33.09
C LEU A 872 48.28 -17.57 33.16
N SER A 873 48.66 -16.91 32.07
CA SER A 873 49.74 -15.92 32.09
C SER A 873 49.35 -14.76 33.00
N ALA A 874 49.90 -14.73 34.20
CA ALA A 874 49.82 -13.57 35.07
C ALA A 874 50.70 -12.46 34.45
N ASN A 875 50.08 -11.45 33.85
CA ASN A 875 50.71 -10.15 33.68
C ASN A 875 49.68 -9.03 33.88
N ASP A 876 50.03 -8.15 34.81
CA ASP A 876 49.46 -6.85 35.18
C ASP A 876 48.01 -6.78 35.71
N GLY A 877 47.90 -7.02 37.03
CA GLY A 877 47.42 -5.99 37.97
C GLY A 877 45.96 -5.52 37.91
N THR A 878 45.12 -6.12 37.08
CA THR A 878 43.69 -5.78 37.00
C THR A 878 42.89 -7.06 37.06
N GLU A 879 42.00 -7.18 38.05
CA GLU A 879 41.10 -8.33 38.20
C GLU A 879 40.38 -8.62 36.87
N PRO A 880 40.55 -9.81 36.27
CA PRO A 880 39.74 -10.18 35.13
C PRO A 880 38.39 -10.66 35.66
N ALA A 881 37.31 -10.16 35.08
CA ALA A 881 36.00 -10.80 35.19
C ALA A 881 36.17 -12.25 34.71
N LEU A 882 35.85 -13.21 35.58
CA LEU A 882 35.83 -14.64 35.27
C LEU A 882 34.78 -14.88 34.19
N ASP A 883 35.23 -14.98 32.94
CA ASP A 883 34.42 -15.53 31.85
C ASP A 883 34.54 -17.06 31.94
N GLU A 884 33.54 -17.73 32.51
CA GLU A 884 33.48 -19.20 32.68
C GLU A 884 33.62 -19.98 31.35
N ASN A 885 33.63 -19.28 30.21
CA ASN A 885 33.81 -19.84 28.87
C ASN A 885 35.22 -19.69 28.27
N ALA A 886 36.17 -19.03 28.94
CA ALA A 886 37.51 -18.74 28.39
C ALA A 886 38.50 -19.93 28.45
N GLY A 887 38.33 -20.86 29.40
CA GLY A 887 39.31 -21.91 29.72
C GLY A 887 39.64 -22.98 28.65
N PRO A 888 38.71 -23.45 27.77
CA PRO A 888 39.00 -24.57 26.86
C PRO A 888 39.48 -24.16 25.45
N PHE A 889 39.43 -22.88 25.06
CA PHE A 889 39.77 -22.45 23.69
C PHE A 889 41.26 -22.12 23.48
N GLU A 890 42.05 -22.00 24.54
CA GLU A 890 43.43 -21.48 24.53
C GLU A 890 44.56 -22.55 24.51
N ALA A 891 44.25 -23.80 24.17
CA ALA A 891 45.27 -24.85 24.05
C ALA A 891 46.29 -24.54 22.92
N LYS A 892 47.59 -24.75 23.19
CA LYS A 892 48.69 -24.63 22.20
C LYS A 892 48.48 -25.61 21.05
N TRP A 893 48.50 -25.10 19.81
CA TRP A 893 48.33 -25.87 18.58
C TRP A 893 49.16 -25.26 17.44
N PRO A 894 49.91 -26.05 16.65
CA PRO A 894 50.16 -27.50 16.78
C PRO A 894 51.15 -27.81 17.94
N PRO A 895 51.09 -29.01 18.55
CA PRO A 895 52.12 -29.44 19.50
C PRO A 895 53.46 -29.72 18.82
N PRO A 896 54.59 -29.61 19.54
CA PRO A 896 55.94 -29.84 19.01
C PRO A 896 56.15 -31.26 18.49
N ASP A 897 55.56 -32.26 19.18
CA ASP A 897 55.58 -33.67 18.79
C ASP A 897 54.14 -34.15 18.57
N PHE A 898 53.72 -34.29 17.31
CA PHE A 898 52.40 -34.84 16.96
C PHE A 898 52.31 -36.35 17.22
N GLU A 899 53.45 -37.02 17.43
CA GLU A 899 53.58 -38.47 17.63
C GLU A 899 53.51 -38.90 19.11
N SER A 900 53.53 -37.97 20.08
CA SER A 900 53.45 -38.28 21.52
C SER A 900 52.29 -37.55 22.21
N ASP A 901 51.53 -38.32 22.99
CA ASP A 901 50.49 -37.89 23.94
C ASP A 901 49.11 -37.47 23.39
N PHE A 902 48.63 -38.09 22.32
CA PHE A 902 47.22 -38.01 21.89
C PHE A 902 46.43 -39.29 22.16
N TYR A 903 45.24 -39.17 22.75
CA TYR A 903 44.29 -40.27 22.93
C TYR A 903 43.34 -40.44 21.74
N LEU A 904 43.13 -39.38 20.96
CA LEU A 904 42.20 -39.35 19.84
C LEU A 904 42.64 -38.30 18.81
N VAL A 905 42.68 -38.68 17.53
CA VAL A 905 42.88 -37.73 16.41
C VAL A 905 42.01 -38.15 15.22
N GLN A 906 40.83 -37.53 15.10
CA GLN A 906 39.86 -37.81 14.04
C GLN A 906 39.82 -36.67 13.04
N VAL A 907 40.12 -36.96 11.77
CA VAL A 907 40.08 -35.99 10.68
C VAL A 907 38.77 -36.15 9.91
N TYR A 908 38.04 -35.05 9.76
CA TYR A 908 36.78 -34.95 9.06
C TYR A 908 36.98 -34.17 7.76
N GLU A 909 36.50 -34.73 6.65
CA GLU A 909 36.34 -34.05 5.37
C GLU A 909 34.87 -34.08 4.98
N GLY A 910 34.28 -32.92 4.70
CA GLY A 910 32.89 -32.83 4.28
C GLY A 910 32.57 -31.57 3.49
N VAL A 911 31.28 -31.43 3.21
CA VAL A 911 30.73 -30.32 2.44
C VAL A 911 29.54 -29.75 3.18
N ILE A 912 29.54 -28.43 3.34
CA ILE A 912 28.36 -27.67 3.76
C ILE A 912 27.51 -27.44 2.51
N LEU A 913 26.26 -27.88 2.57
CA LEU A 913 25.29 -27.72 1.49
C LEU A 913 24.99 -26.23 1.23
N PRO A 914 24.53 -25.84 0.03
CA PRO A 914 24.26 -24.44 -0.33
C PRO A 914 23.38 -23.65 0.65
N GLU A 915 22.47 -24.32 1.36
CA GLU A 915 21.62 -23.72 2.40
C GLU A 915 22.43 -23.22 3.63
N GLY A 916 23.66 -23.73 3.84
CA GLY A 916 24.51 -23.38 4.97
C GLY A 916 24.14 -24.06 6.30
N ARG A 917 23.13 -24.95 6.30
CA ARG A 917 22.57 -25.56 7.53
C ARG A 917 22.87 -27.02 7.72
N MET A 918 23.38 -27.72 6.71
CA MET A 918 23.70 -29.13 6.78
C MET A 918 25.11 -29.38 6.26
N MET A 919 25.79 -30.31 6.90
CA MET A 919 27.14 -30.75 6.58
C MET A 919 27.15 -32.27 6.48
N ILE A 920 27.70 -32.79 5.39
CA ILE A 920 27.78 -34.23 5.11
C ILE A 920 29.20 -34.56 4.67
N GLY A 921 29.74 -35.68 5.13
CA GLY A 921 31.09 -36.09 4.74
C GLY A 921 31.51 -37.42 5.32
N THR A 922 32.83 -37.61 5.36
CA THR A 922 33.51 -38.80 5.90
C THR A 922 34.61 -38.39 6.86
N TRP A 923 34.90 -39.24 7.83
CA TRP A 923 35.98 -39.05 8.78
C TRP A 923 36.88 -40.30 8.87
N ILE A 924 38.12 -40.09 9.31
CA ILE A 924 39.13 -41.14 9.52
C ILE A 924 39.89 -40.87 10.83
N ASP A 925 40.21 -41.93 11.55
CA ASP A 925 41.10 -41.88 12.72
C ASP A 925 42.57 -42.01 12.28
N LEU A 926 43.45 -41.13 12.76
CA LEU A 926 44.88 -41.17 12.43
C LEU A 926 45.70 -42.10 13.34
N LEU A 927 45.23 -42.34 14.56
CA LEU A 927 45.91 -43.25 15.49
C LEU A 927 45.57 -44.70 15.13
N GLU A 928 44.30 -44.96 14.85
CA GLU A 928 43.80 -46.24 14.37
C GLU A 928 43.33 -46.10 12.90
N THR A 929 44.27 -46.07 11.96
CA THR A 929 44.00 -45.85 10.49
C THR A 929 42.99 -46.80 9.83
N LEU A 930 42.50 -47.81 10.55
CA LEU A 930 41.41 -48.70 10.12
C LEU A 930 40.02 -48.13 10.43
N ASP A 931 39.90 -47.16 11.33
CA ASP A 931 38.64 -46.57 11.74
C ASP A 931 38.26 -45.39 10.87
N LYS A 932 37.13 -45.53 10.19
CA LYS A 932 36.56 -44.50 9.31
C LYS A 932 35.06 -44.67 9.17
N GLY A 933 34.37 -43.59 8.81
CA GLY A 933 32.96 -43.68 8.48
C GLY A 933 32.33 -42.38 8.02
N PRO A 934 31.03 -42.42 7.70
CA PRO A 934 30.28 -41.24 7.32
C PRO A 934 29.89 -40.40 8.53
N PHE A 935 29.58 -39.14 8.30
CA PHE A 935 28.97 -38.26 9.29
C PHE A 935 27.92 -37.33 8.66
N ILE A 936 27.01 -36.83 9.50
CA ILE A 936 26.04 -35.80 9.15
C ILE A 936 25.82 -34.86 10.33
N PHE A 937 25.87 -33.55 10.07
CA PHE A 937 25.55 -32.51 11.05
C PHE A 937 24.58 -31.48 10.47
N TRP A 938 23.81 -30.82 11.33
CA TRP A 938 22.93 -29.71 11.00
C TRP A 938 23.00 -28.60 12.05
N LYS A 939 22.74 -27.34 11.66
CA LYS A 939 22.62 -26.22 12.62
C LYS A 939 21.31 -26.32 13.43
N ARG A 940 21.38 -25.94 14.71
CA ARG A 940 20.26 -25.94 15.68
C ARG A 940 19.17 -24.88 15.41
#